data_AF-A0A920R5W6-F1
#
_entry.id   AF-A0A920R5W6-F1
#
_cell.length_a   1.000
_cell.length_b   1.000
_cell.length_c   1.000
_cell.angle_alpha   90.00
_cell.angle_beta   90.00
_cell.angle_gamma   90.00
#
_symmetry.space_group_name_H-M   'P 1'
#
loop_
_entity.id
_entity.type
_entity.pdbx_description
1 polymer ?
#
loop_
_entity_poly.entity_id
_entity_poly.type
_entity_poly.pdbx_seq_one_letter_code
_entity_poly.pdbx_strand_id
1 'polypeptide(L)'
;MKSGYSKITSCLLLALSGLVATQSLAQVPIIQPGAPGQPGRIITAEEASDLASIQYSAGDVMFLQGMISHHAQAMEMSALVESRSNRETMNLMAERISLSQDDEISMMQDWLGERDLEVPSTDAHHAGDYNLMPGMLTNEDMAQLEAASGDQFDRLFLEFMIQHHEGALEMVENLLDQRGAAQDPVLYAFTSDVTSDQSAEIDRMDLMLAGFNPDPRVNLEPGFRDAGEAALNLQLVASLPKPDGFFDPENPSGLPNRPEPEESLGPDDEEVDTAEELTNEDAVSGLAETPADEDEEENENDDPRPSLLSFSNTDLLFSGDYLVAGNYHGFNTYDISNPSMPQHISSVVCPGGQGDVSLVGNLLIMSVQETRGRLDCGLEGVPEPNSQERVQGIRIFDISDFSMPIQVGAVQTCRGSHTHTVVSEPNENNIAYVYVSGTSGVRDDEELAGCSDDSPFENSESALFRIEVIEIPMERPEDARIINRPFIFADPDSGVLAGLWEGGDHGPDTQDTRETNQCHDITTFPEIGLAAGACSGNGILLDISDPANPLRIDQVIDPGFAYWHSATFNNDGTKVIFTDEWGGGGRPRCRASDPMTWGADAFYDIVDGQLEFRSHYKLSAPQTDTENCVAHNGSLIPVPGRDIFVQAWYQGGVSVVDFTDSSNPVEIAFFDRGPLDEEELITAGYWSTYWYGGHIYGTEIARGLDVFSLEPSDFITANEIAAASLKDADLTVNAQTQQQVMWPDVPVVARAYMDQLQRSNVIAGGQVLQLNTALDQAEGLLSSNSSNSGLANELDELAEAMEDEGNDRNGRSRARYLSLATTLEGIAGQLR
;
A
#
# COMPACT_ATOMS: atom_id res chain seq x y z
N MET A 1 -77.96 51.38 -41.44
CA MET A 1 -76.78 52.27 -41.36
C MET A 1 -75.64 51.43 -40.77
N LYS A 2 -74.76 50.87 -41.63
CA LYS A 2 -73.34 51.26 -41.91
C LYS A 2 -72.42 51.07 -40.68
N SER A 3 -71.53 50.06 -40.66
CA SER A 3 -70.18 49.94 -41.30
C SER A 3 -69.09 50.62 -40.44
N GLY A 4 -67.85 50.15 -40.15
CA GLY A 4 -66.98 49.05 -40.60
C GLY A 4 -65.50 49.53 -40.64
N TYR A 5 -64.50 48.65 -40.40
CA TYR A 5 -63.04 48.71 -40.80
C TYR A 5 -62.11 49.79 -40.14
N SER A 6 -60.77 49.70 -39.96
CA SER A 6 -59.67 48.76 -40.27
C SER A 6 -58.31 49.20 -39.60
N LYS A 7 -57.47 48.21 -39.21
CA LYS A 7 -55.97 48.03 -39.17
C LYS A 7 -54.96 49.20 -39.18
N ILE A 8 -53.89 49.09 -38.36
CA ILE A 8 -52.46 49.34 -38.68
C ILE A 8 -51.55 48.31 -37.95
N THR A 9 -50.47 47.89 -38.61
CA THR A 9 -49.63 46.69 -38.39
C THR A 9 -48.20 47.03 -37.89
N SER A 10 -47.62 46.06 -37.16
CA SER A 10 -46.24 45.78 -36.70
C SER A 10 -45.00 46.57 -37.14
N CYS A 11 -44.10 46.77 -36.16
CA CYS A 11 -42.68 46.34 -36.19
C CYS A 11 -42.13 46.37 -34.74
N LEU A 12 -41.87 45.21 -34.12
CA LEU A 12 -41.21 45.12 -32.80
C LEU A 12 -39.92 44.30 -32.96
N LEU A 13 -38.82 44.82 -32.42
CA LEU A 13 -37.48 44.24 -32.48
C LEU A 13 -37.41 42.84 -31.85
N LEU A 14 -36.81 41.90 -32.57
CA LEU A 14 -36.31 40.64 -32.04
C LEU A 14 -35.01 40.92 -31.28
N ALA A 15 -35.04 40.81 -29.96
CA ALA A 15 -33.86 40.54 -29.16
C ALA A 15 -33.73 39.01 -29.03
N LEU A 16 -32.70 38.45 -29.68
CA LEU A 16 -32.23 37.09 -29.40
C LEU A 16 -31.52 37.12 -28.04
N SER A 17 -32.18 36.64 -26.99
CA SER A 17 -31.51 36.14 -25.80
C SER A 17 -31.34 34.63 -25.98
N GLY A 18 -30.10 34.20 -26.20
CA GLY A 18 -29.73 32.79 -26.24
C GLY A 18 -29.94 32.18 -24.85
N LEU A 19 -30.74 31.11 -24.77
CA LEU A 19 -30.64 30.16 -23.69
C LEU A 19 -29.31 29.42 -23.86
N VAL A 20 -28.30 29.80 -23.08
CA VAL A 20 -27.25 28.86 -22.70
C VAL A 20 -27.88 28.00 -21.61
N ALA A 21 -28.23 26.76 -21.95
CA ALA A 21 -28.51 25.75 -20.94
C ALA A 21 -27.18 25.40 -20.28
N THR A 22 -26.90 26.00 -19.12
CA THR A 22 -25.91 25.46 -18.19
C THR A 22 -26.45 24.13 -17.70
N GLN A 23 -25.96 23.02 -18.26
CA GLN A 23 -26.06 21.73 -17.59
C GLN A 23 -25.23 21.87 -16.31
N SER A 24 -25.90 21.96 -15.16
CA SER A 24 -25.27 21.67 -13.89
C SER A 24 -24.84 20.22 -13.96
N LEU A 25 -23.53 19.94 -13.95
CA LEU A 25 -23.06 18.60 -13.57
C LEU A 25 -23.65 18.35 -12.18
N ALA A 26 -24.35 17.24 -12.00
CA ALA A 26 -24.77 16.83 -10.67
C ALA A 26 -23.49 16.47 -9.91
N GLN A 27 -23.24 17.12 -8.77
CA GLN A 27 -22.11 16.78 -7.91
C GLN A 27 -22.30 15.34 -7.41
N VAL A 28 -21.22 14.54 -7.45
CA VAL A 28 -21.23 13.17 -6.95
C VAL A 28 -21.57 13.20 -5.45
N PRO A 29 -22.49 12.36 -4.94
CA PRO A 29 -22.88 12.41 -3.54
C PRO A 29 -21.73 11.96 -2.62
N ILE A 30 -21.44 12.77 -1.60
CA ILE A 30 -20.60 12.41 -0.44
C ILE A 30 -21.54 12.01 0.69
N ILE A 31 -21.36 10.81 1.21
CA ILE A 31 -22.33 10.12 2.08
C ILE A 31 -21.64 9.80 3.40
N GLN A 32 -22.22 10.26 4.50
CA GLN A 32 -21.89 9.76 5.82
C GLN A 32 -22.97 8.73 6.21
N PRO A 33 -22.63 7.43 6.29
CA PRO A 33 -23.57 6.43 6.78
C PRO A 33 -24.00 6.72 8.21
N GLY A 34 -25.14 6.17 8.63
CA GLY A 34 -25.53 6.14 10.04
C GLY A 34 -25.06 4.86 10.72
N ALA A 35 -25.37 4.73 12.02
CA ALA A 35 -25.20 3.48 12.74
C ALA A 35 -25.93 2.30 12.06
N PRO A 36 -25.57 1.02 12.31
CA PRO A 36 -26.19 -0.13 11.65
C PRO A 36 -27.72 -0.07 11.60
N GLY A 37 -28.27 -0.15 10.40
CA GLY A 37 -29.71 -0.09 10.10
C GLY A 37 -30.32 1.32 10.11
N GLN A 38 -29.54 2.37 10.37
CA GLN A 38 -29.99 3.77 10.29
C GLN A 38 -29.68 4.38 8.91
N PRO A 39 -30.51 5.32 8.43
CA PRO A 39 -30.23 6.01 7.18
C PRO A 39 -29.00 6.91 7.30
N GLY A 40 -28.15 6.90 6.28
CA GLY A 40 -27.07 7.88 6.12
C GLY A 40 -27.58 9.26 5.71
N ARG A 41 -26.65 10.23 5.65
CA ARG A 41 -26.90 11.60 5.18
C ARG A 41 -25.87 12.00 4.12
N ILE A 42 -26.25 12.95 3.25
CA ILE A 42 -25.31 13.59 2.32
C ILE A 42 -24.64 14.76 3.07
N ILE A 43 -23.33 14.84 2.99
CA ILE A 43 -22.50 15.90 3.60
C ILE A 43 -21.76 16.71 2.52
N THR A 44 -21.22 17.88 2.88
CA THR A 44 -20.38 18.66 1.97
C THR A 44 -18.93 18.15 1.97
N ALA A 45 -18.15 18.56 0.96
CA ALA A 45 -16.71 18.26 0.93
C ALA A 45 -15.96 18.87 2.13
N GLU A 46 -16.33 20.10 2.51
CA GLU A 46 -15.78 20.80 3.68
C GLU A 46 -16.11 20.05 4.99
N GLU A 47 -17.35 19.58 5.15
CA GLU A 47 -17.73 18.76 6.31
C GLU A 47 -16.99 17.42 6.34
N ALA A 48 -16.66 16.84 5.18
CA ALA A 48 -15.94 15.57 5.08
C ALA A 48 -14.44 15.68 5.42
N SER A 49 -13.84 16.86 5.22
CA SER A 49 -12.42 17.14 5.46
C SER A 49 -12.11 17.78 6.82
N ASP A 50 -13.12 18.26 7.57
CA ASP A 50 -12.95 18.92 8.88
C ASP A 50 -12.58 17.93 9.99
N LEU A 51 -11.28 17.81 10.26
CA LEU A 51 -10.69 17.08 11.39
C LEU A 51 -10.16 18.11 12.40
N ALA A 52 -10.84 18.30 13.54
CA ALA A 52 -10.50 19.32 14.53
C ALA A 52 -9.16 19.06 15.28
N SER A 53 -8.37 20.14 15.47
CA SER A 53 -6.96 20.25 15.92
C SER A 53 -6.62 20.10 17.43
N ILE A 54 -5.42 19.59 17.81
CA ILE A 54 -4.81 19.62 19.19
C ILE A 54 -3.28 19.93 19.17
N GLN A 55 -2.72 20.41 20.31
CA GLN A 55 -1.36 20.94 20.61
C GLN A 55 -0.35 19.94 21.26
N TYR A 56 0.93 20.37 21.42
CA TYR A 56 2.18 19.63 21.80
C TYR A 56 2.25 18.88 23.15
N SER A 57 3.22 17.96 23.29
CA SER A 57 3.42 17.02 24.41
C SER A 57 4.76 17.16 25.17
N ALA A 58 5.03 16.26 26.13
CA ALA A 58 6.29 16.21 26.89
C ALA A 58 7.46 15.57 26.11
N GLY A 59 7.18 14.73 25.12
CA GLY A 59 8.21 14.15 24.24
C GLY A 59 8.95 15.21 23.42
N ASP A 60 8.21 16.25 23.03
CA ASP A 60 8.69 17.43 22.30
C ASP A 60 9.81 18.16 23.02
N VAL A 61 9.70 18.26 24.35
CA VAL A 61 10.70 18.91 25.19
C VAL A 61 11.96 18.07 25.30
N MET A 62 11.83 16.75 25.44
CA MET A 62 12.96 15.83 25.59
C MET A 62 13.77 15.69 24.30
N PHE A 63 13.09 15.64 23.14
CA PHE A 63 13.74 15.59 21.84
C PHE A 63 14.59 16.83 21.56
N LEU A 64 14.04 18.03 21.77
CA LEU A 64 14.79 19.28 21.55
C LEU A 64 16.01 19.40 22.46
N GLN A 65 15.90 18.95 23.71
CA GLN A 65 17.03 18.93 24.63
C GLN A 65 18.14 17.96 24.21
N GLY A 66 17.76 16.78 23.69
CA GLY A 66 18.69 15.80 23.15
C GLY A 66 19.36 16.27 21.86
N MET A 67 18.58 16.76 20.90
CA MET A 67 19.05 17.14 19.57
C MET A 67 20.05 18.31 19.61
N ILE A 68 19.93 19.25 20.57
CA ILE A 68 20.95 20.31 20.79
C ILE A 68 22.35 19.71 21.04
N SER A 69 22.44 18.62 21.80
CA SER A 69 23.72 17.99 22.12
C SER A 69 24.22 17.08 21.00
N HIS A 70 23.31 16.51 20.21
CA HIS A 70 23.61 15.73 19.01
C HIS A 70 24.25 16.61 17.94
N HIS A 71 23.59 17.73 17.62
CA HIS A 71 24.07 18.74 16.67
C HIS A 71 25.43 19.32 17.05
N ALA A 72 25.68 19.52 18.35
CA ALA A 72 26.97 20.01 18.83
C ALA A 72 28.15 19.06 18.48
N GLN A 73 27.94 17.74 18.41
CA GLN A 73 29.00 16.80 18.01
C GLN A 73 29.25 16.82 16.50
N ALA A 74 28.20 16.99 15.68
CA ALA A 74 28.35 17.18 14.22
C ALA A 74 29.22 18.40 13.87
N MET A 75 29.07 19.49 14.63
CA MET A 75 29.91 20.69 14.53
C MET A 75 31.38 20.40 14.83
N GLU A 76 31.67 19.59 15.86
CA GLU A 76 33.04 19.18 16.22
C GLU A 76 33.70 18.32 15.13
N MET A 77 32.94 17.39 14.53
CA MET A 77 33.39 16.57 13.41
C MET A 77 33.70 17.43 12.17
N SER A 78 32.79 18.35 11.83
CA SER A 78 32.91 19.25 10.67
C SER A 78 34.10 20.20 10.78
N ALA A 79 34.44 20.65 12.00
CA ALA A 79 35.61 21.50 12.25
C ALA A 79 36.96 20.84 11.91
N LEU A 80 37.02 19.50 11.81
CA LEU A 80 38.25 18.79 11.44
C LEU A 80 38.58 18.89 9.95
N VAL A 81 37.57 19.10 9.08
CA VAL A 81 37.67 18.93 7.62
C VAL A 81 38.69 19.88 6.98
N GLU A 82 38.69 21.16 7.35
CA GLU A 82 39.58 22.19 6.78
C GLU A 82 41.07 21.82 6.92
N SER A 83 41.44 21.15 8.02
CA SER A 83 42.84 20.79 8.30
C SER A 83 43.23 19.40 7.79
N ARG A 84 42.27 18.57 7.37
CA ARG A 84 42.47 17.12 7.12
C ARG A 84 42.10 16.66 5.71
N SER A 85 41.23 17.37 5.00
CA SER A 85 40.89 17.10 3.59
C SER A 85 41.61 18.06 2.62
N ASN A 86 41.78 17.63 1.36
CA ASN A 86 42.22 18.50 0.27
C ASN A 86 41.15 18.64 -0.84
N ARG A 87 39.92 18.12 -0.63
CA ARG A 87 38.84 18.15 -1.63
C ARG A 87 37.91 19.34 -1.39
N GLU A 88 37.69 20.14 -2.42
CA GLU A 88 36.80 21.31 -2.36
C GLU A 88 35.36 20.92 -2.02
N THR A 89 34.88 19.78 -2.53
CA THR A 89 33.54 19.26 -2.24
C THR A 89 33.35 18.88 -0.76
N MET A 90 34.40 18.37 -0.10
CA MET A 90 34.34 18.03 1.33
C MET A 90 34.31 19.29 2.21
N ASN A 91 35.09 20.32 1.84
CA ASN A 91 35.09 21.59 2.58
C ASN A 91 33.73 22.31 2.48
N LEU A 92 33.11 22.31 1.29
CA LEU A 92 31.80 22.92 1.08
C LEU A 92 30.68 22.17 1.82
N MET A 93 30.78 20.84 1.92
CA MET A 93 29.84 20.02 2.71
C MET A 93 29.97 20.31 4.21
N ALA A 94 31.20 20.33 4.74
CA ALA A 94 31.44 20.64 6.16
C ALA A 94 31.02 22.06 6.54
N GLU A 95 31.22 23.04 5.66
CA GLU A 95 30.76 24.41 5.84
C GLU A 95 29.23 24.50 5.87
N ARG A 96 28.55 23.73 5.00
CA ARG A 96 27.09 23.64 4.98
C ARG A 96 26.52 23.03 6.26
N ILE A 97 27.01 21.85 6.65
CA ILE A 97 26.63 21.17 7.90
C ILE A 97 26.82 22.12 9.08
N SER A 98 27.95 22.84 9.10
CA SER A 98 28.25 23.72 10.23
C SER A 98 27.29 24.91 10.35
N LEU A 99 26.77 25.41 9.24
CA LEU A 99 25.86 26.56 9.24
C LEU A 99 24.42 26.12 9.57
N SER A 100 23.94 25.02 8.98
CA SER A 100 22.59 24.52 9.27
C SER A 100 22.44 24.13 10.74
N GLN A 101 23.40 23.35 11.26
CA GLN A 101 23.34 22.82 12.61
C GLN A 101 23.44 23.91 13.70
N ASP A 102 24.13 25.04 13.44
CA ASP A 102 24.21 26.20 14.35
C ASP A 102 22.89 26.99 14.40
N ASP A 103 22.24 27.16 13.25
CA ASP A 103 20.92 27.80 13.13
C ASP A 103 19.83 26.95 13.81
N GLU A 104 19.89 25.62 13.62
CA GLU A 104 18.99 24.64 14.24
C GLU A 104 19.15 24.61 15.78
N ILE A 105 20.38 24.61 16.30
CA ILE A 105 20.64 24.72 17.75
C ILE A 105 20.01 26.01 18.31
N SER A 106 20.17 27.14 17.61
CA SER A 106 19.62 28.42 18.06
C SER A 106 18.10 28.39 18.13
N MET A 107 17.44 27.81 17.12
CA MET A 107 15.99 27.66 17.10
C MET A 107 15.51 26.78 18.27
N MET A 108 16.12 25.62 18.50
CA MET A 108 15.75 24.73 19.60
C MET A 108 15.90 25.40 20.97
N GLN A 109 16.95 26.20 21.15
CA GLN A 109 17.19 26.97 22.39
C GLN A 109 16.11 28.04 22.60
N ASP A 110 15.72 28.76 21.54
CA ASP A 110 14.67 29.78 21.59
C ASP A 110 13.30 29.15 21.85
N TRP A 111 12.98 28.03 21.19
CA TRP A 111 11.73 27.30 21.38
C TRP A 111 11.52 26.84 22.83
N LEU A 112 12.58 26.31 23.46
CA LEU A 112 12.59 25.91 24.87
C LEU A 112 12.53 27.14 25.80
N GLY A 113 13.25 28.21 25.48
CA GLY A 113 13.31 29.44 26.27
C GLY A 113 12.00 30.23 26.32
N GLU A 114 11.28 30.34 25.20
CA GLU A 114 9.97 31.04 25.12
C GLU A 114 8.87 30.37 25.96
N ARG A 115 9.08 29.10 26.33
CA ARG A 115 8.13 28.27 27.09
C ARG A 115 8.59 28.04 28.54
N ASP A 116 9.61 28.79 29.01
CA ASP A 116 10.22 28.68 30.36
C ASP A 116 10.74 27.26 30.70
N LEU A 117 11.20 26.50 29.68
CA LEU A 117 11.74 25.15 29.81
C LEU A 117 13.27 25.16 29.95
N GLU A 118 13.85 24.07 30.46
CA GLU A 118 15.30 23.96 30.63
C GLU A 118 16.01 23.87 29.27
N VAL A 119 17.03 24.72 29.07
CA VAL A 119 17.85 24.77 27.85
C VAL A 119 19.23 24.15 28.15
N PRO A 120 19.58 23.00 27.56
CA PRO A 120 20.88 22.36 27.75
C PRO A 120 22.03 23.19 27.18
N SER A 121 23.23 23.03 27.75
CA SER A 121 24.45 23.60 27.19
C SER A 121 24.94 22.74 26.02
N THR A 122 25.51 23.37 24.99
CA THR A 122 26.16 22.70 23.85
C THR A 122 27.37 21.84 24.24
N ASP A 123 27.89 21.97 25.48
CA ASP A 123 28.96 21.13 26.02
C ASP A 123 28.44 19.93 26.84
N ALA A 124 27.11 19.70 26.88
CA ALA A 124 26.50 18.71 27.77
C ALA A 124 26.94 17.26 27.47
N HIS A 125 27.28 16.95 26.21
CA HIS A 125 27.77 15.63 25.79
C HIS A 125 29.18 15.28 26.31
N HIS A 126 29.94 16.25 26.82
CA HIS A 126 31.26 16.04 27.44
C HIS A 126 31.20 15.67 28.94
N ALA A 127 30.01 15.62 29.54
CA ALA A 127 29.83 15.27 30.94
C ALA A 127 30.13 13.78 31.20
N GLY A 128 30.82 13.47 32.31
CA GLY A 128 31.31 12.11 32.60
C GLY A 128 30.24 11.02 32.83
N ASP A 129 28.96 11.41 32.95
CA ASP A 129 27.80 10.52 33.13
C ASP A 129 26.78 10.66 31.96
N TYR A 130 27.20 11.17 30.79
CA TYR A 130 26.32 11.36 29.62
C TYR A 130 26.01 10.04 28.90
N ASN A 131 24.73 9.77 28.62
CA ASN A 131 24.31 8.62 27.80
C ASN A 131 24.36 9.02 26.32
N LEU A 132 25.10 8.28 25.49
CA LEU A 132 25.17 8.53 24.06
C LEU A 132 23.80 8.30 23.41
N MET A 133 23.40 9.23 22.55
CA MET A 133 22.20 9.11 21.71
C MET A 133 22.53 8.36 20.40
N PRO A 134 21.53 7.83 19.67
CA PRO A 134 21.75 7.15 18.40
C PRO A 134 22.63 7.95 17.43
N GLY A 135 23.51 7.25 16.71
CA GLY A 135 24.44 7.83 15.72
C GLY A 135 25.63 8.64 16.27
N MET A 136 25.65 9.04 17.54
CA MET A 136 26.78 9.77 18.11
C MET A 136 28.07 8.94 18.16
N LEU A 137 29.20 9.57 17.86
CA LEU A 137 30.52 8.94 17.90
C LEU A 137 31.01 8.78 19.33
N THR A 138 31.66 7.65 19.60
CA THR A 138 32.35 7.45 20.87
C THR A 138 33.64 8.27 20.94
N ASN A 139 34.20 8.43 22.14
CA ASN A 139 35.53 9.05 22.32
C ASN A 139 36.64 8.33 21.52
N GLU A 140 36.51 7.04 21.25
CA GLU A 140 37.47 6.28 20.44
C GLU A 140 37.31 6.58 18.94
N ASP A 141 36.07 6.66 18.45
CA ASP A 141 35.76 7.00 17.04
C ASP A 141 36.18 8.44 16.71
N MET A 142 35.92 9.38 17.62
CA MET A 142 36.41 10.77 17.50
C MET A 142 37.94 10.83 17.47
N ALA A 143 38.64 10.09 18.35
CA ALA A 143 40.10 10.04 18.33
C ALA A 143 40.66 9.39 17.05
N GLN A 144 39.94 8.41 16.48
CA GLN A 144 40.28 7.81 15.20
C GLN A 144 40.11 8.79 14.03
N LEU A 145 39.01 9.54 14.00
CA LEU A 145 38.75 10.57 13.00
C LEU A 145 39.80 11.69 13.07
N GLU A 146 40.14 12.17 14.27
CA GLU A 146 41.17 13.20 14.51
C GLU A 146 42.59 12.79 14.06
N ALA A 147 42.89 11.49 14.10
CA ALA A 147 44.18 10.94 13.70
C ALA A 147 44.33 10.75 12.18
N ALA A 148 43.22 10.72 11.43
CA ALA A 148 43.20 10.51 9.98
C ALA A 148 43.57 11.77 9.16
N SER A 149 43.94 11.59 7.88
CA SER A 149 44.15 12.69 6.93
C SER A 149 44.04 12.20 5.46
N GLY A 150 43.72 13.11 4.54
CA GLY A 150 43.57 12.79 3.12
C GLY A 150 42.39 11.86 2.83
N ASP A 151 42.51 10.99 1.82
CA ASP A 151 41.40 10.11 1.40
C ASP A 151 40.86 9.20 2.52
N GLN A 152 41.71 8.83 3.49
CA GLN A 152 41.29 8.05 4.65
C GLN A 152 40.41 8.87 5.60
N PHE A 153 40.69 10.17 5.75
CA PHE A 153 39.84 11.08 6.50
C PHE A 153 38.53 11.32 5.76
N ASP A 154 38.57 11.56 4.44
CA ASP A 154 37.37 11.81 3.64
C ASP A 154 36.38 10.64 3.74
N ARG A 155 36.87 9.40 3.66
CA ARG A 155 36.03 8.21 3.81
C ARG A 155 35.44 8.08 5.22
N LEU A 156 36.27 8.18 6.27
CA LEU A 156 35.81 8.05 7.65
C LEU A 156 34.84 9.18 8.03
N PHE A 157 35.06 10.39 7.52
CA PHE A 157 34.14 11.51 7.70
C PHE A 157 32.78 11.21 7.06
N LEU A 158 32.74 10.73 5.82
CA LEU A 158 31.47 10.39 5.15
C LEU A 158 30.75 9.23 5.85
N GLU A 159 31.46 8.13 6.15
CA GLU A 159 30.87 6.97 6.84
C GLU A 159 30.33 7.35 8.23
N PHE A 160 31.08 8.14 9.00
CA PHE A 160 30.65 8.56 10.34
C PHE A 160 29.61 9.68 10.33
N MET A 161 29.63 10.58 9.34
CA MET A 161 28.59 11.61 9.22
C MET A 161 27.27 11.02 8.72
N ILE A 162 27.31 10.01 7.84
CA ILE A 162 26.11 9.23 7.49
C ILE A 162 25.54 8.56 8.74
N GLN A 163 26.36 7.83 9.51
CA GLN A 163 25.93 7.19 10.75
C GLN A 163 25.36 8.20 11.76
N HIS A 164 26.01 9.37 11.89
CA HIS A 164 25.57 10.44 12.77
C HIS A 164 24.19 10.97 12.33
N HIS A 165 24.03 11.25 11.05
CA HIS A 165 22.77 11.72 10.47
C HIS A 165 21.65 10.68 10.56
N GLU A 166 21.94 9.40 10.32
CA GLU A 166 21.00 8.29 10.54
C GLU A 166 20.53 8.23 12.00
N GLY A 167 21.41 8.53 12.96
CA GLY A 167 21.03 8.64 14.37
C GLY A 167 20.14 9.85 14.69
N ALA A 168 20.34 10.99 14.00
CA ALA A 168 19.43 12.13 14.12
C ALA A 168 18.04 11.79 13.55
N LEU A 169 17.99 11.06 12.44
CA LEU A 169 16.74 10.53 11.87
C LEU A 169 16.06 9.52 12.81
N GLU A 170 16.81 8.64 13.45
CA GLU A 170 16.29 7.71 14.47
C GLU A 170 15.76 8.47 15.70
N MET A 171 16.40 9.56 16.11
CA MET A 171 15.88 10.43 17.18
C MET A 171 14.59 11.15 16.79
N VAL A 172 14.45 11.57 15.53
CA VAL A 172 13.20 12.12 14.99
C VAL A 172 12.12 11.04 14.94
N GLU A 173 12.45 9.83 14.47
CA GLU A 173 11.54 8.68 14.44
C GLU A 173 11.05 8.32 15.85
N ASN A 174 11.95 8.21 16.82
CA ASN A 174 11.62 7.97 18.23
C ASN A 174 10.78 9.09 18.86
N LEU A 175 10.91 10.34 18.39
CA LEU A 175 10.02 11.44 18.80
C LEU A 175 8.64 11.25 18.18
N LEU A 176 8.55 10.99 16.88
CA LEU A 176 7.29 10.85 16.15
C LEU A 176 6.50 9.58 16.55
N ASP A 177 7.18 8.58 17.11
CA ASP A 177 6.59 7.39 17.70
C ASP A 177 5.93 7.67 19.07
N GLN A 178 6.33 8.74 19.77
CA GLN A 178 5.73 9.13 21.03
C GLN A 178 4.37 9.79 20.84
N ARG A 179 3.45 9.47 21.75
CA ARG A 179 2.08 9.94 21.64
C ARG A 179 1.94 11.44 21.92
N GLY A 180 1.32 12.15 20.98
CA GLY A 180 1.08 13.59 21.09
C GLY A 180 2.31 14.44 20.83
N ALA A 181 3.44 13.83 20.42
CA ALA A 181 4.63 14.54 20.00
C ALA A 181 4.48 15.16 18.60
N ALA A 182 5.33 16.15 18.33
CA ALA A 182 5.42 17.00 17.15
C ALA A 182 4.08 17.62 16.70
N GLN A 183 3.15 17.90 17.63
CA GLN A 183 1.85 18.53 17.30
C GLN A 183 1.94 20.07 17.23
N ASP A 184 3.07 20.66 17.61
CA ASP A 184 3.35 22.10 17.40
C ASP A 184 3.90 22.30 15.98
N PRO A 185 3.30 23.19 15.15
CA PRO A 185 3.73 23.39 13.76
C PRO A 185 5.19 23.81 13.59
N VAL A 186 5.79 24.52 14.56
CA VAL A 186 7.20 24.93 14.51
C VAL A 186 8.12 23.75 14.81
N LEU A 187 7.73 22.90 15.76
CA LEU A 187 8.48 21.68 16.06
C LEU A 187 8.34 20.64 14.96
N TYR A 188 7.15 20.49 14.38
CA TYR A 188 6.94 19.62 13.23
C TYR A 188 7.78 20.08 12.03
N ALA A 189 7.75 21.39 11.71
CA ALA A 189 8.59 21.96 10.67
C ALA A 189 10.07 21.70 10.93
N PHE A 190 10.53 21.82 12.18
CA PHE A 190 11.89 21.48 12.54
C PHE A 190 12.24 20.00 12.41
N THR A 191 11.35 19.09 12.80
CA THR A 191 11.59 17.65 12.58
C THR A 191 11.65 17.31 11.09
N SER A 192 10.85 18.01 10.27
CA SER A 192 10.91 17.93 8.82
C SER A 192 12.20 18.53 8.26
N ASP A 193 12.67 19.66 8.79
CA ASP A 193 13.92 20.31 8.37
C ASP A 193 15.13 19.42 8.70
N VAL A 194 15.21 18.89 9.93
CA VAL A 194 16.25 17.92 10.33
C VAL A 194 16.18 16.68 9.45
N THR A 195 14.98 16.16 9.17
CA THR A 195 14.83 14.99 8.29
C THR A 195 15.29 15.30 6.87
N SER A 196 14.90 16.45 6.33
CA SER A 196 15.20 16.89 4.97
C SER A 196 16.67 17.22 4.76
N ASP A 197 17.27 18.07 5.62
CA ASP A 197 18.67 18.45 5.48
C ASP A 197 19.61 17.27 5.74
N GLN A 198 19.34 16.46 6.77
CA GLN A 198 20.18 15.31 7.09
C GLN A 198 20.03 14.20 6.03
N SER A 199 18.83 13.96 5.49
CA SER A 199 18.62 13.02 4.37
C SER A 199 19.23 13.53 3.07
N ALA A 200 19.10 14.83 2.74
CA ALA A 200 19.73 15.41 1.55
C ALA A 200 21.26 15.40 1.63
N GLU A 201 21.81 15.48 2.84
CA GLU A 201 23.24 15.30 3.07
C GLU A 201 23.65 13.83 2.93
N ILE A 202 22.86 12.87 3.45
CA ILE A 202 23.03 11.44 3.19
C ILE A 202 22.97 11.15 1.68
N ASP A 203 21.94 11.59 0.97
CA ASP A 203 21.76 11.44 -0.48
C ASP A 203 22.92 12.02 -1.28
N ARG A 204 23.49 13.17 -0.88
CA ARG A 204 24.70 13.68 -1.56
C ARG A 204 25.90 12.79 -1.30
N MET A 205 26.03 12.26 -0.09
CA MET A 205 27.07 11.30 0.25
C MET A 205 26.87 9.96 -0.50
N ASP A 206 25.62 9.53 -0.73
CA ASP A 206 25.22 8.30 -1.42
C ASP A 206 25.18 8.42 -2.95
N LEU A 207 24.84 9.58 -3.53
CA LEU A 207 24.99 9.86 -4.96
C LEU A 207 26.46 9.97 -5.36
N MET A 208 27.30 10.45 -4.45
CA MET A 208 28.75 10.31 -4.58
C MET A 208 29.18 8.83 -4.60
N LEU A 209 28.32 7.89 -4.16
CA LEU A 209 28.47 6.44 -4.28
C LEU A 209 27.72 5.81 -5.51
N ALA A 210 26.54 6.31 -5.94
CA ALA A 210 25.56 5.58 -6.78
C ALA A 210 25.54 5.82 -8.31
N GLY A 211 26.26 6.79 -8.89
CA GLY A 211 26.16 7.19 -10.32
C GLY A 211 26.54 6.17 -11.43
N PHE A 212 26.11 4.90 -11.37
CA PHE A 212 26.53 3.79 -12.24
C PHE A 212 25.42 2.82 -12.80
N ASN A 213 24.10 3.00 -12.56
CA ASN A 213 23.03 2.06 -12.99
C ASN A 213 22.25 2.49 -14.29
N PRO A 214 21.96 1.60 -15.27
CA PRO A 214 21.30 1.93 -16.55
C PRO A 214 19.75 1.81 -16.64
N ASP A 215 19.02 1.47 -15.56
CA ASP A 215 17.53 1.35 -15.60
C ASP A 215 16.85 2.73 -15.85
N PRO A 216 15.87 2.85 -16.77
CA PRO A 216 15.24 4.12 -17.13
C PRO A 216 14.36 4.74 -16.04
N ARG A 217 14.01 4.00 -14.98
CA ARG A 217 13.28 4.53 -13.80
C ARG A 217 14.20 5.30 -12.84
N VAL A 218 15.52 5.20 -13.00
CA VAL A 218 16.48 5.86 -12.10
C VAL A 218 16.58 7.35 -12.43
N ASN A 219 16.39 8.21 -11.40
CA ASN A 219 16.35 9.67 -11.51
C ASN A 219 15.16 10.22 -12.31
N LEU A 220 13.97 9.63 -12.17
CA LEU A 220 12.75 10.28 -12.63
C LEU A 220 12.53 11.60 -11.87
N GLU A 221 12.03 12.62 -12.55
CA GLU A 221 11.75 13.93 -11.93
C GLU A 221 10.68 13.77 -10.84
N PRO A 222 10.85 14.37 -9.64
CA PRO A 222 9.83 14.32 -8.58
C PRO A 222 8.59 15.14 -8.96
N GLY A 223 7.45 14.84 -8.34
CA GLY A 223 6.25 15.69 -8.44
C GLY A 223 4.92 15.03 -8.08
N PHE A 224 4.01 15.80 -7.46
CA PHE A 224 2.68 15.28 -7.10
C PHE A 224 1.82 14.92 -8.33
N ARG A 225 1.80 15.76 -9.36
CA ARG A 225 0.96 15.56 -10.58
C ARG A 225 1.75 15.47 -11.88
N ASP A 226 3.01 15.86 -11.85
CA ASP A 226 3.88 16.05 -13.00
C ASP A 226 5.25 15.38 -12.80
N ALA A 227 5.35 14.43 -11.87
CA ALA A 227 6.50 13.54 -11.78
C ALA A 227 6.85 12.94 -13.14
N GLY A 228 8.15 12.76 -13.37
CA GLY A 228 8.65 12.01 -14.52
C GLY A 228 8.10 10.59 -14.50
N GLU A 229 7.76 10.07 -15.68
CA GLU A 229 7.20 8.72 -15.82
C GLU A 229 8.08 7.86 -16.71
N ALA A 230 8.19 6.58 -16.39
CA ALA A 230 8.78 5.56 -17.26
C ALA A 230 7.84 4.38 -17.41
N ALA A 231 7.76 3.83 -18.62
CA ALA A 231 6.92 2.67 -18.89
C ALA A 231 7.56 1.72 -19.91
N LEU A 232 7.32 0.43 -19.73
CA LEU A 232 7.67 -0.63 -20.67
C LEU A 232 6.46 -1.53 -20.87
N ASN A 233 5.99 -1.67 -22.11
CA ASN A 233 4.84 -2.52 -22.50
C ASN A 233 3.54 -2.26 -21.71
N LEU A 234 3.44 -1.15 -20.97
CA LEU A 234 2.25 -0.65 -20.31
C LEU A 234 1.96 0.76 -20.81
N GLN A 235 0.67 1.06 -20.94
CA GLN A 235 0.18 2.38 -21.27
C GLN A 235 -0.77 2.84 -20.16
N LEU A 236 -0.52 4.02 -19.59
CA LEU A 236 -1.48 4.71 -18.74
C LEU A 236 -2.66 5.19 -19.60
N VAL A 237 -3.84 4.66 -19.30
CA VAL A 237 -5.08 4.87 -20.06
C VAL A 237 -5.94 5.97 -19.44
N ALA A 238 -6.06 5.98 -18.11
CA ALA A 238 -6.78 6.99 -17.36
C ALA A 238 -6.11 7.21 -16.00
N SER A 239 -6.17 8.43 -15.49
CA SER A 239 -5.74 8.81 -14.16
C SER A 239 -6.79 9.73 -13.54
N LEU A 240 -7.31 9.35 -12.38
CA LEU A 240 -8.32 10.10 -11.64
C LEU A 240 -7.73 10.54 -10.30
N PRO A 241 -7.83 11.83 -9.93
CA PRO A 241 -7.41 12.27 -8.61
C PRO A 241 -8.33 11.68 -7.53
N LYS A 242 -7.89 11.72 -6.27
CA LYS A 242 -8.78 11.47 -5.13
C LYS A 242 -10.03 12.37 -5.20
N PRO A 243 -11.22 11.82 -4.90
CA PRO A 243 -12.46 12.60 -4.91
C PRO A 243 -12.54 13.54 -3.70
N ASP A 244 -13.39 14.56 -3.81
CA ASP A 244 -13.65 15.52 -2.73
C ASP A 244 -14.05 14.79 -1.42
N GLY A 245 -13.51 15.26 -0.29
CA GLY A 245 -13.72 14.64 1.04
C GLY A 245 -12.74 13.50 1.37
N PHE A 246 -11.83 13.15 0.44
CA PHE A 246 -10.75 12.18 0.63
C PHE A 246 -9.36 12.80 0.48
N PHE A 247 -9.26 14.09 0.74
CA PHE A 247 -8.01 14.85 0.87
C PHE A 247 -8.33 16.14 1.63
N ASP A 248 -7.30 16.79 2.17
CA ASP A 248 -7.44 18.13 2.73
C ASP A 248 -7.51 19.17 1.59
N PRO A 249 -8.59 19.95 1.43
CA PRO A 249 -8.69 20.97 0.39
C PRO A 249 -7.63 22.07 0.49
N GLU A 250 -7.10 22.36 1.69
CA GLU A 250 -6.02 23.32 1.91
C GLU A 250 -4.65 22.70 1.61
N ASN A 251 -4.55 21.37 1.64
CA ASN A 251 -3.35 20.61 1.30
C ASN A 251 -3.68 19.35 0.44
N PRO A 252 -4.06 19.50 -0.84
CA PRO A 252 -4.55 18.38 -1.66
C PRO A 252 -3.50 17.31 -1.95
N SER A 253 -2.23 17.66 -1.82
CA SER A 253 -1.09 16.77 -2.01
C SER A 253 -0.67 16.06 -0.73
N GLY A 254 -1.20 16.46 0.44
CA GLY A 254 -0.77 15.95 1.73
C GLY A 254 0.68 16.31 2.06
N LEU A 255 1.26 17.32 1.39
CA LEU A 255 2.64 17.76 1.58
C LEU A 255 2.72 18.64 2.83
N PRO A 256 3.80 18.57 3.63
CA PRO A 256 3.99 19.49 4.74
C PRO A 256 3.91 20.96 4.30
N ASN A 257 3.29 21.82 5.11
CA ASN A 257 3.22 23.24 4.83
C ASN A 257 4.61 23.88 4.98
N ARG A 258 5.35 24.01 3.89
CA ARG A 258 6.61 24.78 3.86
C ARG A 258 6.31 26.26 4.07
N PRO A 259 7.04 26.98 4.94
CA PRO A 259 7.00 28.43 4.93
C PRO A 259 7.37 28.90 3.52
N GLU A 260 6.54 29.73 2.88
CA GLU A 260 6.96 30.32 1.60
C GLU A 260 8.28 31.07 1.82
N PRO A 261 9.30 30.88 0.99
CA PRO A 261 10.52 31.66 1.10
C PRO A 261 10.10 33.13 0.99
N GLU A 262 10.35 33.92 2.04
CA GLU A 262 10.07 35.36 2.01
C GLU A 262 10.62 35.91 0.70
N GLU A 263 9.74 36.40 -0.17
CA GLU A 263 10.15 37.12 -1.37
C GLU A 263 11.14 38.18 -0.89
N SER A 264 12.40 38.05 -1.28
CA SER A 264 13.45 38.97 -0.88
C SER A 264 12.94 40.38 -1.16
N LEU A 265 12.61 41.12 -0.11
CA LEU A 265 12.23 42.51 -0.23
C LEU A 265 13.39 43.19 -0.94
N GLY A 266 13.11 43.68 -2.16
CA GLY A 266 14.08 44.41 -2.94
C GLY A 266 14.66 45.55 -2.10
N PRO A 267 15.94 45.91 -2.28
CA PRO A 267 16.61 46.89 -1.44
C PRO A 267 16.11 48.29 -1.80
N ASP A 268 14.88 48.66 -1.44
CA ASP A 268 14.31 50.00 -1.67
C ASP A 268 13.03 50.31 -0.86
N ASP A 269 12.81 49.69 0.31
CA ASP A 269 11.79 50.20 1.26
C ASP A 269 12.45 50.76 2.53
N GLU A 270 12.44 52.10 2.60
CA GLU A 270 13.03 52.92 3.64
C GLU A 270 12.32 52.78 5.01
N GLU A 271 13.14 52.86 6.05
CA GLU A 271 12.83 53.05 7.47
C GLU A 271 11.53 53.84 7.74
N VAL A 272 10.64 53.28 8.57
CA VAL A 272 9.85 54.09 9.51
C VAL A 272 9.84 53.45 10.89
N ASP A 273 10.64 54.07 11.74
CA ASP A 273 10.74 53.96 13.20
C ASP A 273 9.41 54.29 13.90
N THR A 274 8.88 53.38 14.72
CA THR A 274 8.16 53.74 15.96
C THR A 274 8.27 52.62 17.01
N ALA A 275 9.10 52.87 18.01
CA ALA A 275 9.08 52.19 19.30
C ALA A 275 7.80 52.49 20.11
N GLU A 276 7.23 51.48 20.76
CA GLU A 276 6.51 51.64 22.03
C GLU A 276 6.81 50.44 22.96
N GLU A 277 7.43 50.75 24.11
CA GLU A 277 7.68 49.89 25.25
C GLU A 277 6.38 49.42 25.91
N LEU A 278 6.28 48.15 26.31
CA LEU A 278 5.59 47.76 27.55
C LEU A 278 6.37 46.64 28.26
N THR A 279 6.39 46.77 29.58
CA THR A 279 7.32 46.19 30.56
C THR A 279 6.84 44.89 31.19
N ASN A 280 7.82 44.06 31.60
CA ASN A 280 7.74 42.93 32.55
C ASN A 280 6.83 43.14 33.77
N GLU A 281 6.21 42.07 34.28
CA GLU A 281 6.56 41.45 35.58
C GLU A 281 5.62 40.27 35.96
N ASP A 282 6.24 39.30 36.65
CA ASP A 282 5.67 38.27 37.54
C ASP A 282 5.28 36.88 36.99
N ALA A 283 6.27 35.98 36.93
CA ALA A 283 6.09 34.61 37.42
C ALA A 283 7.38 34.08 38.07
N VAL A 284 7.32 33.85 39.39
CA VAL A 284 8.40 33.27 40.20
C VAL A 284 7.87 32.04 40.92
N SER A 285 8.65 30.97 40.80
CA SER A 285 8.86 29.84 41.72
C SER A 285 7.90 28.65 41.72
N GLY A 286 8.51 27.48 41.59
CA GLY A 286 8.30 26.39 42.55
C GLY A 286 8.60 24.99 42.04
N LEU A 287 9.88 24.62 41.95
CA LEU A 287 10.39 23.26 41.74
C LEU A 287 10.09 22.31 42.93
N ALA A 288 10.26 21.01 42.64
CA ALA A 288 10.51 19.85 43.51
C ALA A 288 9.26 19.10 44.05
N GLU A 289 9.19 17.77 44.07
CA GLU A 289 10.12 16.66 43.80
C GLU A 289 9.27 15.36 43.79
N THR A 290 9.60 14.40 42.93
CA THR A 290 9.10 13.00 43.00
C THR A 290 9.89 12.21 44.05
N PRO A 291 9.41 11.00 44.43
CA PRO A 291 10.28 9.85 44.21
C PRO A 291 9.56 8.63 43.62
N ALA A 292 10.36 7.90 42.84
CA ALA A 292 10.14 6.66 42.11
C ALA A 292 9.67 5.46 42.96
N ASP A 293 8.93 4.54 42.35
CA ASP A 293 9.41 3.20 41.98
C ASP A 293 8.25 2.31 41.44
N GLU A 294 8.60 1.53 40.40
CA GLU A 294 8.01 0.26 39.91
C GLU A 294 6.76 0.29 38.99
N ASP A 295 6.98 -0.30 37.79
CA ASP A 295 6.05 -0.88 36.81
C ASP A 295 5.04 0.05 36.12
N GLU A 296 5.37 0.55 34.93
CA GLU A 296 4.36 1.03 33.96
C GLU A 296 4.65 0.44 32.56
N GLU A 297 3.78 -0.50 32.18
CA GLU A 297 3.57 -0.99 30.82
C GLU A 297 3.17 0.20 29.93
N GLU A 298 3.87 0.37 28.80
CA GLU A 298 3.54 1.41 27.82
C GLU A 298 2.20 1.08 27.16
N ASN A 299 1.15 1.73 27.65
CA ASN A 299 -0.22 1.58 27.19
C ASN A 299 -0.47 2.50 25.99
N GLU A 300 -0.45 1.96 24.77
CA GLU A 300 -0.54 2.69 23.49
C GLU A 300 -1.91 3.35 23.18
N ASN A 301 -2.84 3.56 24.13
CA ASN A 301 -4.26 3.88 23.78
C ASN A 301 -4.94 5.23 24.18
N ASP A 302 -4.39 6.19 24.96
CA ASP A 302 -5.00 7.54 25.19
C ASP A 302 -4.51 8.82 24.43
N ASP A 303 -5.31 9.32 23.44
CA ASP A 303 -5.25 10.61 22.67
C ASP A 303 -4.67 10.69 21.22
N PRO A 304 -5.00 11.69 20.35
CA PRO A 304 -5.58 11.47 19.02
C PRO A 304 -4.80 12.19 17.90
N ARG A 305 -4.05 11.46 17.07
CA ARG A 305 -3.43 12.03 15.86
C ARG A 305 -4.45 12.11 14.71
N PRO A 306 -4.51 13.18 13.88
CA PRO A 306 -4.82 13.01 12.47
C PRO A 306 -3.64 12.23 11.86
N SER A 307 -3.87 10.99 11.44
CA SER A 307 -2.81 10.13 10.93
C SER A 307 -2.24 10.68 9.62
N LEU A 308 -0.93 10.55 9.42
CA LEU A 308 -0.24 10.76 8.13
C LEU A 308 -0.88 9.95 6.98
N LEU A 309 -1.70 8.95 7.32
CA LEU A 309 -2.44 8.09 6.39
C LEU A 309 -3.94 8.38 6.36
N SER A 310 -4.43 9.48 6.96
CA SER A 310 -5.87 9.72 7.19
C SER A 310 -6.74 9.57 5.95
N PHE A 311 -6.15 9.82 4.77
CA PHE A 311 -6.78 9.73 3.47
C PHE A 311 -6.08 8.77 2.50
N SER A 312 -5.24 7.84 2.97
CA SER A 312 -4.55 6.87 2.13
C SER A 312 -5.54 5.93 1.46
N ASN A 313 -5.41 5.75 0.14
CA ASN A 313 -6.17 4.75 -0.60
C ASN A 313 -5.65 3.36 -0.27
N THR A 314 -6.54 2.37 -0.31
CA THR A 314 -6.21 0.97 -0.03
C THR A 314 -6.69 0.02 -1.12
N ASP A 315 -6.97 -1.24 -0.76
CA ASP A 315 -7.30 -2.30 -1.70
C ASP A 315 -8.59 -2.06 -2.50
N LEU A 316 -8.70 -2.80 -3.61
CA LEU A 316 -9.76 -2.70 -4.61
C LEU A 316 -10.69 -3.92 -4.57
N LEU A 317 -11.98 -3.69 -4.88
CA LEU A 317 -12.89 -4.76 -5.31
C LEU A 317 -13.56 -4.41 -6.63
N PHE A 318 -13.96 -5.44 -7.37
CA PHE A 318 -14.63 -5.32 -8.66
C PHE A 318 -15.89 -6.17 -8.69
N SER A 319 -16.97 -5.65 -9.30
CA SER A 319 -18.19 -6.42 -9.53
C SER A 319 -18.95 -5.90 -10.74
N GLY A 320 -19.09 -6.73 -11.78
CA GLY A 320 -19.70 -6.30 -13.04
C GLY A 320 -18.98 -5.08 -13.62
N ASP A 321 -19.69 -3.97 -13.78
CA ASP A 321 -19.13 -2.72 -14.31
C ASP A 321 -18.70 -1.75 -13.19
N TYR A 322 -18.62 -2.20 -11.94
CA TYR A 322 -18.27 -1.36 -10.79
C TYR A 322 -16.92 -1.73 -10.20
N LEU A 323 -16.22 -0.70 -9.73
CA LEU A 323 -15.00 -0.77 -8.93
C LEU A 323 -15.25 0.00 -7.64
N VAL A 324 -14.87 -0.57 -6.49
CA VAL A 324 -14.84 0.18 -5.22
C VAL A 324 -13.39 0.22 -4.72
N ALA A 325 -12.92 1.42 -4.41
CA ALA A 325 -11.60 1.67 -3.84
C ALA A 325 -11.73 1.98 -2.35
N GLY A 326 -11.06 1.18 -1.52
CA GLY A 326 -10.93 1.40 -0.09
C GLY A 326 -10.09 2.63 0.23
N ASN A 327 -10.26 3.16 1.44
CA ASN A 327 -9.50 4.29 1.96
C ASN A 327 -9.59 4.33 3.50
N TYR A 328 -8.58 4.87 4.15
CA TYR A 328 -8.56 5.03 5.62
C TYR A 328 -9.75 5.88 6.14
N HIS A 329 -10.32 6.73 5.28
CA HIS A 329 -11.47 7.58 5.58
C HIS A 329 -12.83 7.01 5.11
N GLY A 330 -12.85 5.84 4.47
CA GLY A 330 -14.06 5.21 3.95
C GLY A 330 -13.83 4.50 2.61
N PHE A 331 -14.67 4.73 1.60
CA PHE A 331 -14.48 4.13 0.27
C PHE A 331 -15.14 4.93 -0.85
N ASN A 332 -14.70 4.70 -2.08
CA ASN A 332 -15.16 5.40 -3.27
C ASN A 332 -15.60 4.41 -4.36
N THR A 333 -16.76 4.65 -4.98
CA THR A 333 -17.29 3.77 -6.03
C THR A 333 -17.18 4.41 -7.42
N TYR A 334 -16.77 3.62 -8.40
CA TYR A 334 -16.63 4.02 -9.80
C TYR A 334 -17.36 3.05 -10.74
N ASP A 335 -17.97 3.58 -11.80
CA ASP A 335 -18.42 2.82 -12.97
C ASP A 335 -17.25 2.75 -13.96
N ILE A 336 -16.84 1.53 -14.27
CA ILE A 336 -15.71 1.18 -15.15
C ILE A 336 -16.18 0.50 -16.45
N SER A 337 -17.46 0.62 -16.82
CA SER A 337 -17.98 0.17 -18.13
C SER A 337 -17.22 0.77 -19.31
N ASN A 338 -16.60 1.95 -19.10
CA ASN A 338 -15.60 2.52 -19.99
C ASN A 338 -14.26 2.74 -19.24
N PRO A 339 -13.30 1.80 -19.34
CA PRO A 339 -12.02 1.89 -18.64
C PRO A 339 -11.16 3.12 -18.98
N SER A 340 -11.37 3.73 -20.15
CA SER A 340 -10.69 4.98 -20.53
C SER A 340 -11.29 6.25 -19.91
N MET A 341 -12.46 6.12 -19.29
CA MET A 341 -13.15 7.21 -18.63
C MET A 341 -14.01 6.68 -17.47
N PRO A 342 -13.40 6.12 -16.41
CA PRO A 342 -14.13 5.73 -15.21
C PRO A 342 -14.98 6.89 -14.68
N GLN A 343 -16.20 6.60 -14.24
CA GLN A 343 -17.10 7.60 -13.70
C GLN A 343 -17.28 7.41 -12.20
N HIS A 344 -16.96 8.44 -11.42
CA HIS A 344 -17.18 8.43 -9.98
C HIS A 344 -18.68 8.47 -9.65
N ILE A 345 -19.15 7.51 -8.84
CA ILE A 345 -20.57 7.28 -8.54
C ILE A 345 -20.95 7.77 -7.14
N SER A 346 -20.10 7.51 -6.15
CA SER A 346 -20.34 7.89 -4.75
C SER A 346 -19.05 7.88 -3.93
N SER A 347 -19.07 8.67 -2.87
CA SER A 347 -18.03 8.76 -1.85
C SER A 347 -18.67 8.45 -0.50
N VAL A 348 -18.23 7.40 0.17
CA VAL A 348 -18.73 7.03 1.50
C VAL A 348 -17.68 7.36 2.54
N VAL A 349 -17.94 8.38 3.35
CA VAL A 349 -17.07 8.83 4.43
C VAL A 349 -17.45 8.09 5.71
N CYS A 350 -16.57 7.20 6.14
CA CYS A 350 -16.76 6.42 7.37
C CYS A 350 -15.39 6.07 7.95
N PRO A 351 -14.77 6.99 8.70
CA PRO A 351 -13.38 6.83 9.13
C PRO A 351 -13.16 5.61 10.03
N GLY A 352 -11.97 5.03 9.96
CA GLY A 352 -11.63 3.82 10.72
C GLY A 352 -10.22 3.27 10.52
N GLY A 353 -9.44 3.80 9.57
CA GLY A 353 -8.12 3.28 9.23
C GLY A 353 -8.17 1.95 8.47
N GLN A 354 -7.13 1.67 7.68
CA GLN A 354 -7.11 0.63 6.65
C GLN A 354 -8.21 0.80 5.61
N GLY A 355 -9.43 0.33 5.90
CA GLY A 355 -10.55 0.47 4.97
C GLY A 355 -10.46 -0.44 3.74
N ASP A 356 -9.76 -1.57 3.82
CA ASP A 356 -9.82 -2.61 2.77
C ASP A 356 -11.25 -3.09 2.59
N VAL A 357 -11.63 -3.39 1.34
CA VAL A 357 -13.01 -3.70 0.97
C VAL A 357 -13.13 -5.05 0.24
N SER A 358 -14.18 -5.82 0.57
CA SER A 358 -14.61 -7.01 -0.18
C SER A 358 -16.11 -7.01 -0.39
N LEU A 359 -16.59 -7.76 -1.39
CA LEU A 359 -18.01 -7.92 -1.70
C LEU A 359 -18.42 -9.39 -1.67
N VAL A 360 -19.53 -9.67 -0.99
CA VAL A 360 -20.24 -10.95 -1.08
C VAL A 360 -21.72 -10.69 -1.39
N GLY A 361 -22.19 -11.10 -2.57
CA GLY A 361 -23.52 -10.73 -3.05
C GLY A 361 -23.69 -9.21 -3.13
N ASN A 362 -24.57 -8.65 -2.28
CA ASN A 362 -24.76 -7.19 -2.16
C ASN A 362 -24.18 -6.62 -0.85
N LEU A 363 -23.41 -7.41 -0.10
CA LEU A 363 -22.83 -6.99 1.17
C LEU A 363 -21.36 -6.63 0.98
N LEU A 364 -21.05 -5.33 1.06
CA LEU A 364 -19.68 -4.84 1.11
C LEU A 364 -19.18 -4.92 2.55
N ILE A 365 -18.02 -5.53 2.74
CA ILE A 365 -17.31 -5.66 4.01
C ILE A 365 -16.14 -4.69 3.98
N MET A 366 -15.91 -3.97 5.08
CA MET A 366 -14.82 -3.00 5.20
C MET A 366 -14.04 -3.23 6.50
N SER A 367 -12.71 -3.29 6.40
CA SER A 367 -11.80 -3.36 7.55
C SER A 367 -11.79 -2.05 8.35
N VAL A 368 -11.70 -2.18 9.68
CA VAL A 368 -11.53 -1.06 10.61
C VAL A 368 -10.48 -1.43 11.65
N GLN A 369 -9.33 -0.76 11.58
CA GLN A 369 -8.19 -1.05 12.46
C GLN A 369 -8.03 -0.02 13.59
N GLU A 370 -8.16 1.26 13.28
CA GLU A 370 -7.81 2.36 14.17
C GLU A 370 -8.90 2.60 15.22
N THR A 371 -8.48 3.08 16.39
CA THR A 371 -9.38 3.36 17.52
C THR A 371 -10.34 4.51 17.22
N ARG A 372 -10.04 5.42 16.30
CA ARG A 372 -10.93 6.54 15.93
C ARG A 372 -12.24 6.11 15.25
N GLY A 373 -12.35 4.86 14.81
CA GLY A 373 -13.54 4.36 14.13
C GLY A 373 -14.79 4.42 15.00
N ARG A 374 -15.87 5.03 14.50
CA ARG A 374 -17.18 5.07 15.18
C ARG A 374 -18.22 4.17 14.51
N LEU A 375 -19.13 3.57 15.29
CA LEU A 375 -20.24 2.77 14.77
C LEU A 375 -21.18 3.57 13.87
N ASP A 376 -21.29 4.88 14.09
CA ASP A 376 -22.16 5.79 13.36
C ASP A 376 -21.45 6.57 12.23
N CYS A 377 -20.20 6.23 11.91
CA CYS A 377 -19.36 6.94 10.95
C CYS A 377 -19.16 8.43 11.27
N GLY A 378 -19.32 8.86 12.52
CA GLY A 378 -18.98 10.22 12.96
C GLY A 378 -17.54 10.62 12.64
N LEU A 379 -17.30 11.92 12.50
CA LEU A 379 -15.97 12.49 12.16
C LEU A 379 -15.23 13.02 13.40
N GLU A 380 -15.94 13.15 14.50
CA GLU A 380 -15.45 13.65 15.79
C GLU A 380 -14.52 12.68 16.54
N GLY A 381 -14.28 11.47 16.00
CA GLY A 381 -13.47 10.44 16.64
C GLY A 381 -14.08 9.90 17.94
N VAL A 382 -13.25 9.18 18.71
CA VAL A 382 -13.62 8.58 20.01
C VAL A 382 -12.49 8.84 21.01
N PRO A 383 -12.58 9.92 21.81
CA PRO A 383 -11.51 10.35 22.71
C PRO A 383 -11.45 9.55 24.02
N GLU A 384 -12.56 8.92 24.44
CA GLU A 384 -12.55 8.10 25.65
C GLU A 384 -11.71 6.82 25.45
N PRO A 385 -10.96 6.33 26.45
CA PRO A 385 -10.21 5.08 26.37
C PRO A 385 -11.13 3.88 26.05
N ASN A 386 -12.27 3.79 26.76
CA ASN A 386 -13.27 2.74 26.59
C ASN A 386 -14.59 3.36 26.11
N SER A 387 -15.08 2.95 24.93
CA SER A 387 -16.31 3.52 24.36
C SER A 387 -17.21 2.51 23.68
N GLN A 388 -18.52 2.62 23.93
CA GLN A 388 -19.55 1.85 23.23
C GLN A 388 -19.86 2.40 21.83
N GLU A 389 -19.33 3.58 21.49
CA GLU A 389 -19.45 4.20 20.17
C GLU A 389 -18.33 3.73 19.22
N ARG A 390 -17.23 3.17 19.75
CA ARG A 390 -16.07 2.70 18.97
C ARG A 390 -16.40 1.49 18.12
N VAL A 391 -15.79 1.38 16.95
CA VAL A 391 -15.74 0.15 16.14
C VAL A 391 -14.32 -0.17 15.70
N GLN A 392 -13.90 -1.40 15.98
CA GLN A 392 -12.66 -2.01 15.49
C GLN A 392 -12.97 -3.47 15.15
N GLY A 393 -12.65 -3.89 13.92
CA GLY A 393 -13.09 -5.15 13.34
C GLY A 393 -13.63 -4.90 11.93
N ILE A 394 -14.78 -5.46 11.58
CA ILE A 394 -15.38 -5.25 10.24
C ILE A 394 -16.69 -4.47 10.30
N ARG A 395 -16.95 -3.66 9.28
CA ARG A 395 -18.26 -3.08 8.96
C ARG A 395 -18.88 -3.80 7.78
N ILE A 396 -20.22 -3.88 7.76
CA ILE A 396 -20.99 -4.53 6.70
C ILE A 396 -21.99 -3.51 6.16
N PHE A 397 -21.93 -3.26 4.85
CA PHE A 397 -22.80 -2.35 4.13
C PHE A 397 -23.64 -3.10 3.10
N ASP A 398 -24.95 -2.82 3.05
CA ASP A 398 -25.77 -3.19 1.89
C ASP A 398 -25.53 -2.15 0.79
N ILE A 399 -25.00 -2.64 -0.33
CA ILE A 399 -24.67 -1.85 -1.52
C ILE A 399 -25.55 -2.22 -2.72
N SER A 400 -26.77 -2.73 -2.47
CA SER A 400 -27.78 -2.94 -3.53
C SER A 400 -28.03 -1.67 -4.36
N ASP A 401 -27.73 -0.50 -3.79
CA ASP A 401 -27.55 0.77 -4.50
C ASP A 401 -26.18 1.36 -4.16
N PHE A 402 -25.21 1.21 -5.07
CA PHE A 402 -23.86 1.78 -4.94
C PHE A 402 -23.85 3.30 -4.76
N SER A 403 -24.90 4.01 -5.15
CA SER A 403 -25.01 5.46 -4.97
C SER A 403 -25.51 5.86 -3.58
N MET A 404 -26.01 4.91 -2.78
CA MET A 404 -26.45 5.13 -1.41
C MET A 404 -26.28 3.89 -0.52
N PRO A 405 -25.04 3.48 -0.20
CA PRO A 405 -24.79 2.37 0.71
C PRO A 405 -25.38 2.58 2.10
N ILE A 406 -25.83 1.50 2.74
CA ILE A 406 -26.39 1.52 4.09
C ILE A 406 -25.59 0.57 4.97
N GLN A 407 -25.05 1.05 6.09
CA GLN A 407 -24.43 0.16 7.07
C GLN A 407 -25.51 -0.72 7.71
N VAL A 408 -25.36 -2.04 7.62
CA VAL A 408 -26.34 -3.03 8.10
C VAL A 408 -25.82 -3.89 9.24
N GLY A 409 -24.51 -3.93 9.45
CA GLY A 409 -23.88 -4.68 10.54
C GLY A 409 -22.46 -4.21 10.83
N ALA A 410 -21.93 -4.67 11.96
CA ALA A 410 -20.53 -4.53 12.32
C ALA A 410 -20.15 -5.66 13.28
N VAL A 411 -18.91 -6.15 13.21
CA VAL A 411 -18.37 -7.17 14.12
C VAL A 411 -17.11 -6.63 14.76
N GLN A 412 -17.07 -6.69 16.10
CA GLN A 412 -15.98 -6.18 16.91
C GLN A 412 -14.96 -7.30 17.19
N THR A 413 -13.66 -7.06 16.95
CA THR A 413 -12.56 -8.01 17.19
C THR A 413 -11.53 -7.45 18.19
N CYS A 414 -10.86 -8.30 18.96
CA CYS A 414 -9.96 -7.80 20.02
C CYS A 414 -8.79 -6.95 19.52
N ARG A 415 -8.42 -7.09 18.24
CA ARG A 415 -7.25 -6.46 17.62
C ARG A 415 -7.58 -5.68 16.34
N GLY A 416 -8.85 -5.28 16.20
CA GLY A 416 -9.34 -4.65 14.97
C GLY A 416 -9.28 -5.57 13.75
N SER A 417 -9.43 -4.99 12.56
CA SER A 417 -9.23 -5.66 11.29
C SER A 417 -8.23 -4.85 10.50
N HIS A 418 -7.01 -5.35 10.38
CA HIS A 418 -6.01 -4.80 9.48
C HIS A 418 -6.43 -5.13 8.04
N THR A 419 -6.53 -6.43 7.75
CA THR A 419 -7.15 -6.97 6.54
C THR A 419 -8.26 -7.95 6.89
N HIS A 420 -9.13 -8.20 5.92
CA HIS A 420 -10.11 -9.27 5.98
C HIS A 420 -10.19 -9.97 4.64
N THR A 421 -10.55 -11.25 4.66
CA THR A 421 -10.61 -12.04 3.42
C THR A 421 -11.87 -12.88 3.38
N VAL A 422 -12.59 -12.80 2.27
CA VAL A 422 -13.76 -13.65 2.01
C VAL A 422 -13.28 -15.05 1.68
N VAL A 423 -13.71 -16.04 2.46
CA VAL A 423 -13.20 -17.41 2.33
C VAL A 423 -13.93 -18.21 1.26
N SER A 424 -15.22 -17.95 1.06
CA SER A 424 -16.03 -18.62 0.06
C SER A 424 -17.28 -17.84 -0.29
N GLU A 425 -17.87 -18.16 -1.43
CA GLU A 425 -19.28 -17.83 -1.71
C GLU A 425 -20.20 -18.33 -0.58
N PRO A 426 -21.39 -17.72 -0.41
CA PRO A 426 -22.35 -18.16 0.59
C PRO A 426 -22.68 -19.65 0.44
N ASN A 427 -22.63 -20.39 1.56
CA ASN A 427 -22.91 -21.82 1.57
C ASN A 427 -24.40 -22.13 1.30
N GLU A 428 -24.79 -23.42 1.33
CA GLU A 428 -26.18 -23.85 1.11
C GLU A 428 -27.21 -23.23 2.08
N ASN A 429 -26.77 -22.71 3.24
CA ASN A 429 -27.59 -22.01 4.22
C ASN A 429 -27.55 -20.48 4.05
N ASN A 430 -26.96 -19.98 2.96
CA ASN A 430 -26.79 -18.56 2.66
C ASN A 430 -25.95 -17.82 3.73
N ILE A 431 -24.84 -18.45 4.13
CA ILE A 431 -23.86 -17.89 5.10
C ILE A 431 -22.51 -17.77 4.40
N ALA A 432 -21.91 -16.59 4.48
CA ALA A 432 -20.53 -16.32 4.06
C ALA A 432 -19.57 -16.41 5.26
N TYR A 433 -18.32 -16.80 4.99
CA TYR A 433 -17.24 -16.83 5.98
C TYR A 433 -16.16 -15.82 5.63
N VAL A 434 -15.66 -15.13 6.65
CA VAL A 434 -14.61 -14.12 6.53
C VAL A 434 -13.53 -14.41 7.57
N TYR A 435 -12.27 -14.40 7.15
CA TYR A 435 -11.12 -14.39 8.05
C TYR A 435 -10.69 -12.96 8.32
N VAL A 436 -10.41 -12.64 9.57
CA VAL A 436 -9.90 -11.33 9.99
C VAL A 436 -8.49 -11.47 10.51
N SER A 437 -7.61 -10.61 9.99
CA SER A 437 -6.25 -10.41 10.43
C SER A 437 -6.19 -9.12 11.25
N GLY A 438 -6.16 -9.23 12.58
CA GLY A 438 -6.04 -8.09 13.48
C GLY A 438 -4.59 -7.85 13.89
N THR A 439 -4.08 -6.64 13.68
CA THR A 439 -2.70 -6.25 14.04
C THR A 439 -2.62 -5.18 15.12
N SER A 440 -3.75 -4.54 15.48
CA SER A 440 -3.78 -3.53 16.55
C SER A 440 -3.43 -4.12 17.92
N GLY A 441 -3.09 -3.25 18.86
CA GLY A 441 -3.03 -3.60 20.27
C GLY A 441 -4.31 -4.28 20.74
N VAL A 442 -4.19 -5.15 21.75
CA VAL A 442 -5.34 -5.85 22.30
C VAL A 442 -6.18 -4.87 23.11
N ARG A 443 -7.49 -4.88 22.86
CA ARG A 443 -8.43 -4.05 23.62
C ARG A 443 -8.54 -4.44 25.08
N ASP A 444 -8.80 -3.43 25.91
CA ASP A 444 -9.15 -3.59 27.31
C ASP A 444 -10.42 -4.46 27.46
N ASP A 445 -10.42 -5.35 28.46
CA ASP A 445 -11.51 -6.29 28.68
C ASP A 445 -12.80 -5.61 29.19
N GLU A 446 -12.69 -4.41 29.77
CA GLU A 446 -13.80 -3.53 30.11
C GLU A 446 -14.44 -2.91 28.86
N GLU A 447 -13.66 -2.67 27.79
CA GLU A 447 -14.20 -2.20 26.50
C GLU A 447 -14.84 -3.35 25.72
N LEU A 448 -14.11 -4.46 25.55
CA LEU A 448 -14.60 -5.66 24.87
C LEU A 448 -14.27 -6.93 25.66
N ALA A 449 -15.31 -7.46 26.33
CA ALA A 449 -15.18 -8.66 27.15
C ALA A 449 -14.59 -9.86 26.37
N GLY A 450 -13.55 -10.47 26.94
CA GLY A 450 -12.85 -11.62 26.38
C GLY A 450 -11.58 -11.29 25.59
N CYS A 451 -11.16 -10.02 25.59
CA CYS A 451 -9.85 -9.60 25.11
C CYS A 451 -8.82 -9.68 26.25
N SER A 452 -7.62 -10.14 25.92
CA SER A 452 -6.50 -10.30 26.84
C SER A 452 -5.22 -10.40 26.02
N ASP A 453 -4.22 -9.62 26.42
CA ASP A 453 -2.85 -9.58 25.89
C ASP A 453 -1.89 -10.54 26.60
N ASP A 454 -2.33 -11.13 27.73
CA ASP A 454 -1.62 -12.20 28.42
C ASP A 454 -1.05 -13.23 27.44
N SER A 455 0.13 -13.75 27.76
CA SER A 455 0.74 -14.82 26.99
C SER A 455 -0.22 -16.00 26.81
N PRO A 456 -0.28 -16.65 25.64
CA PRO A 456 -1.13 -17.82 25.43
C PRO A 456 -0.81 -18.99 26.38
N PHE A 457 0.36 -18.97 27.04
CA PHE A 457 0.73 -19.94 28.08
C PHE A 457 0.11 -19.66 29.45
N GLU A 458 -0.27 -18.40 29.71
CA GLU A 458 -0.90 -17.94 30.95
C GLU A 458 -2.42 -17.88 30.79
N ASN A 459 -2.88 -17.44 29.62
CA ASN A 459 -4.28 -17.35 29.26
C ASN A 459 -4.55 -18.00 27.90
N SER A 460 -5.26 -19.13 27.90
CA SER A 460 -5.66 -19.82 26.67
C SER A 460 -6.65 -19.05 25.81
N GLU A 461 -7.21 -17.95 26.32
CA GLU A 461 -8.11 -17.06 25.58
C GLU A 461 -7.40 -15.79 25.05
N SER A 462 -6.07 -15.72 25.16
CA SER A 462 -5.24 -14.63 24.62
C SER A 462 -5.66 -14.25 23.19
N ALA A 463 -5.71 -12.94 22.93
CA ALA A 463 -6.01 -12.38 21.61
C ALA A 463 -4.85 -12.48 20.63
N LEU A 464 -3.67 -12.89 21.09
CA LEU A 464 -2.49 -13.12 20.27
C LEU A 464 -2.50 -14.55 19.67
N PHE A 465 -1.72 -14.78 18.61
CA PHE A 465 -1.50 -16.09 17.98
C PHE A 465 -2.77 -16.79 17.48
N ARG A 466 -3.74 -16.01 16.98
CA ARG A 466 -4.97 -16.54 16.37
C ARG A 466 -5.51 -15.59 15.31
N ILE A 467 -6.40 -16.11 14.48
CA ILE A 467 -7.24 -15.30 13.58
C ILE A 467 -8.68 -15.38 14.06
N GLU A 468 -9.54 -14.43 13.66
CA GLU A 468 -10.97 -14.54 13.88
C GLU A 468 -11.69 -15.05 12.62
N VAL A 469 -12.59 -16.01 12.80
CA VAL A 469 -13.50 -16.49 11.75
C VAL A 469 -14.89 -15.94 12.01
N ILE A 470 -15.39 -15.14 11.09
CA ILE A 470 -16.72 -14.51 11.16
C ILE A 470 -17.67 -15.24 10.23
N GLU A 471 -18.87 -15.55 10.72
CA GLU A 471 -20.00 -15.93 9.88
C GLU A 471 -20.88 -14.70 9.60
N ILE A 472 -21.29 -14.52 8.34
CA ILE A 472 -22.21 -13.46 7.91
C ILE A 472 -23.44 -14.13 7.29
N PRO A 473 -24.59 -14.14 8.00
CA PRO A 473 -25.85 -14.57 7.42
C PRO A 473 -26.34 -13.55 6.39
N MET A 474 -26.42 -13.92 5.12
CA MET A 474 -26.68 -12.95 4.04
C MET A 474 -28.07 -12.31 4.13
N GLU A 475 -29.05 -12.99 4.73
CA GLU A 475 -30.41 -12.45 4.94
C GLU A 475 -30.55 -11.57 6.20
N ARG A 476 -29.60 -11.71 7.14
CA ARG A 476 -29.60 -11.04 8.44
C ARG A 476 -28.18 -10.64 8.82
N PRO A 477 -27.56 -9.73 8.06
CA PRO A 477 -26.17 -9.33 8.28
C PRO A 477 -25.96 -8.68 9.65
N GLU A 478 -27.01 -8.20 10.30
CA GLU A 478 -26.95 -7.69 11.68
C GLU A 478 -26.64 -8.78 12.73
N ASP A 479 -26.80 -10.06 12.38
CA ASP A 479 -26.46 -11.21 13.24
C ASP A 479 -25.02 -11.72 13.02
N ALA A 480 -24.23 -11.06 12.16
CA ALA A 480 -22.85 -11.44 11.90
C ALA A 480 -22.03 -11.49 13.20
N ARG A 481 -21.19 -12.51 13.33
CA ARG A 481 -20.44 -12.76 14.58
C ARG A 481 -19.23 -13.64 14.36
N ILE A 482 -18.26 -13.51 15.28
CA ILE A 482 -17.14 -14.43 15.40
C ILE A 482 -17.68 -15.80 15.84
N ILE A 483 -17.39 -16.84 15.07
CA ILE A 483 -17.77 -18.23 15.36
C ILE A 483 -16.60 -19.08 15.82
N ASN A 484 -15.38 -18.70 15.44
CA ASN A 484 -14.18 -19.45 15.78
C ASN A 484 -12.97 -18.53 15.90
N ARG A 485 -11.98 -18.97 16.66
CA ARG A 485 -10.69 -18.30 16.87
C ARG A 485 -9.55 -19.31 16.81
N PRO A 486 -9.24 -19.85 15.63
CA PRO A 486 -8.28 -20.95 15.50
C PRO A 486 -6.85 -20.47 15.80
N PHE A 487 -6.14 -21.24 16.62
CA PHE A 487 -4.70 -21.09 16.87
C PHE A 487 -3.89 -21.71 15.73
N ILE A 488 -3.96 -21.10 14.54
CA ILE A 488 -3.21 -21.54 13.35
C ILE A 488 -1.68 -21.44 13.51
N PHE A 489 -1.23 -20.81 14.59
CA PHE A 489 0.16 -20.62 14.99
C PHE A 489 0.69 -21.78 15.85
N ALA A 490 -0.20 -22.62 16.38
CA ALA A 490 0.20 -23.70 17.27
C ALA A 490 1.09 -24.73 16.57
N ASP A 491 2.13 -25.21 17.26
CA ASP A 491 2.93 -26.33 16.82
C ASP A 491 2.06 -27.61 16.88
N PRO A 492 1.83 -28.29 15.75
CA PRO A 492 0.87 -29.38 15.68
C PRO A 492 1.31 -30.62 16.47
N ASP A 493 2.61 -30.79 16.73
CA ASP A 493 3.16 -31.96 17.42
C ASP A 493 3.16 -31.80 18.94
N SER A 494 3.52 -30.62 19.43
CA SER A 494 3.66 -30.28 20.84
C SER A 494 2.43 -29.61 21.43
N GLY A 495 1.59 -28.98 20.60
CA GLY A 495 0.43 -28.18 21.01
C GLY A 495 0.80 -26.82 21.60
N VAL A 496 2.06 -26.38 21.49
CA VAL A 496 2.51 -25.05 21.90
C VAL A 496 1.85 -24.00 21.01
N LEU A 497 1.08 -23.08 21.59
CA LEU A 497 0.27 -22.12 20.83
C LEU A 497 1.11 -21.10 20.03
N ALA A 498 2.23 -20.65 20.61
CA ALA A 498 3.27 -19.87 19.91
C ALA A 498 4.29 -20.82 19.27
N GLY A 499 3.84 -21.64 18.33
CA GLY A 499 4.67 -22.68 17.70
C GLY A 499 5.45 -22.24 16.47
N LEU A 500 5.40 -20.96 16.14
CA LEU A 500 6.07 -20.34 15.00
C LEU A 500 7.31 -19.56 15.45
N TRP A 501 7.89 -18.76 14.56
CA TRP A 501 9.13 -18.02 14.84
C TRP A 501 8.97 -17.05 16.02
N GLU A 502 9.92 -17.08 16.96
CA GLU A 502 9.91 -16.27 18.20
C GLU A 502 10.48 -14.84 17.99
N GLY A 503 10.92 -14.51 16.78
CA GLY A 503 11.54 -13.22 16.46
C GLY A 503 13.06 -13.21 16.68
N GLY A 504 13.72 -12.22 16.08
CA GLY A 504 15.15 -11.92 16.26
C GLY A 504 16.03 -12.20 15.04
N ASP A 505 17.34 -12.25 15.30
CA ASP A 505 18.39 -12.33 14.29
C ASP A 505 18.51 -13.75 13.69
N HIS A 506 18.51 -13.84 12.34
CA HIS A 506 18.79 -15.09 11.61
C HIS A 506 20.30 -15.34 11.37
N GLY A 507 21.17 -14.45 11.85
CA GLY A 507 22.62 -14.50 11.78
C GLY A 507 23.26 -13.37 10.95
N PRO A 508 24.59 -13.38 10.78
CA PRO A 508 25.29 -12.36 10.01
C PRO A 508 24.74 -12.26 8.57
N ASP A 509 24.56 -11.03 8.08
CA ASP A 509 24.01 -10.71 6.75
C ASP A 509 22.51 -11.07 6.55
N THR A 510 21.74 -11.23 7.64
CA THR A 510 20.29 -11.47 7.62
C THR A 510 19.52 -10.33 8.30
N GLN A 511 18.19 -10.32 8.13
CA GLN A 511 17.33 -9.32 8.78
C GLN A 511 16.91 -9.76 10.18
N ASP A 512 16.75 -8.80 11.10
CA ASP A 512 15.99 -9.01 12.33
C ASP A 512 14.51 -9.14 11.97
N THR A 513 13.91 -10.25 12.37
CA THR A 513 12.53 -10.61 12.00
C THR A 513 11.59 -10.53 13.19
N ARG A 514 10.32 -10.23 12.91
CA ARG A 514 9.28 -10.10 13.95
C ARG A 514 8.86 -11.48 14.48
N GLU A 515 8.42 -11.51 15.74
CA GLU A 515 7.74 -12.67 16.30
C GLU A 515 6.46 -12.96 15.52
N THR A 516 6.20 -14.23 15.23
CA THR A 516 5.00 -14.66 14.52
C THR A 516 3.81 -14.82 15.45
N ASN A 517 3.11 -13.72 15.73
CA ASN A 517 1.93 -13.69 16.61
C ASN A 517 0.64 -13.23 15.92
N GLN A 518 0.71 -12.86 14.64
CA GLN A 518 -0.41 -12.40 13.82
C GLN A 518 -0.14 -12.65 12.34
N CYS A 519 -1.22 -12.74 11.56
CA CYS A 519 -1.11 -12.65 10.10
C CYS A 519 -1.36 -11.21 9.67
N HIS A 520 -0.59 -10.72 8.71
CA HIS A 520 -0.85 -9.46 8.05
C HIS A 520 -1.96 -9.69 7.02
N ASP A 521 -1.70 -10.56 6.05
CA ASP A 521 -2.63 -10.91 4.98
C ASP A 521 -2.86 -12.42 4.90
N ILE A 522 -4.07 -12.81 4.49
CA ILE A 522 -4.40 -14.20 4.18
C ILE A 522 -5.06 -14.25 2.81
N THR A 523 -4.42 -14.88 1.83
CA THR A 523 -5.03 -15.09 0.53
C THR A 523 -5.73 -16.42 0.47
N THR A 524 -7.02 -16.43 0.17
CA THR A 524 -7.83 -17.64 0.09
C THR A 524 -8.01 -18.10 -1.36
N PHE A 525 -8.07 -19.41 -1.56
CA PHE A 525 -8.37 -20.05 -2.83
C PHE A 525 -9.43 -21.16 -2.62
N PRO A 526 -10.69 -20.77 -2.35
CA PRO A 526 -11.77 -21.68 -1.96
C PRO A 526 -11.97 -22.90 -2.87
N GLU A 527 -11.85 -22.73 -4.19
CA GLU A 527 -12.10 -23.81 -5.15
C GLU A 527 -11.08 -24.95 -5.06
N ILE A 528 -9.87 -24.65 -4.59
CA ILE A 528 -8.81 -25.63 -4.34
C ILE A 528 -8.81 -26.07 -2.87
N GLY A 529 -9.46 -25.30 -1.98
CA GLY A 529 -9.51 -25.57 -0.54
C GLY A 529 -8.25 -25.15 0.19
N LEU A 530 -7.48 -24.21 -0.35
CA LEU A 530 -6.22 -23.72 0.23
C LEU A 530 -6.30 -22.23 0.58
N ALA A 531 -5.51 -21.80 1.56
CA ALA A 531 -5.18 -20.40 1.78
C ALA A 531 -3.70 -20.25 2.12
N ALA A 532 -3.10 -19.10 1.83
CA ALA A 532 -1.74 -18.76 2.20
C ALA A 532 -1.76 -17.54 3.11
N GLY A 533 -1.18 -17.67 4.30
CA GLY A 533 -1.05 -16.58 5.26
C GLY A 533 0.36 -16.01 5.23
N ALA A 534 0.48 -14.70 5.04
CA ALA A 534 1.70 -13.96 5.30
C ALA A 534 1.62 -13.44 6.75
N CYS A 535 2.36 -14.07 7.64
CA CYS A 535 2.28 -13.81 9.08
C CYS A 535 3.61 -13.31 9.60
N SER A 536 3.60 -12.43 10.61
CA SER A 536 4.68 -11.48 10.90
C SER A 536 6.13 -12.00 10.81
N GLY A 537 6.41 -13.27 11.12
CA GLY A 537 7.70 -13.94 10.83
C GLY A 537 7.65 -15.24 10.00
N ASN A 538 6.49 -15.65 9.48
CA ASN A 538 6.31 -16.88 8.67
C ASN A 538 5.33 -16.72 7.51
N GLY A 539 5.65 -17.36 6.39
CA GLY A 539 4.66 -17.77 5.39
C GLY A 539 4.03 -19.11 5.81
N ILE A 540 2.71 -19.21 5.79
CA ILE A 540 1.99 -20.44 6.14
C ILE A 540 1.03 -20.87 5.03
N LEU A 541 0.84 -22.17 4.91
CA LEU A 541 -0.18 -22.79 4.04
C LEU A 541 -1.29 -23.38 4.90
N LEU A 542 -2.55 -23.11 4.55
CA LEU A 542 -3.75 -23.50 5.28
C LEU A 542 -4.66 -24.37 4.41
N ASP A 543 -5.28 -25.39 5.02
CA ASP A 543 -6.45 -26.09 4.51
C ASP A 543 -7.69 -25.33 4.96
N ILE A 544 -8.50 -24.89 4.00
CA ILE A 544 -9.76 -24.16 4.22
C ILE A 544 -10.96 -24.93 3.67
N SER A 545 -10.83 -26.25 3.44
CA SER A 545 -11.94 -27.12 3.04
C SER A 545 -13.11 -27.11 4.04
N ASP A 546 -12.82 -26.79 5.31
CA ASP A 546 -13.80 -26.36 6.30
C ASP A 546 -13.54 -24.87 6.64
N PRO A 547 -14.24 -23.93 5.99
CA PRO A 547 -14.06 -22.49 6.22
C PRO A 547 -14.29 -22.04 7.66
N ALA A 548 -14.99 -22.82 8.47
CA ALA A 548 -15.18 -22.49 9.88
C ALA A 548 -13.97 -22.88 10.74
N ASN A 549 -13.12 -23.80 10.28
CA ASN A 549 -12.04 -24.42 11.04
C ASN A 549 -10.78 -24.59 10.17
N PRO A 550 -10.09 -23.51 9.77
CA PRO A 550 -8.86 -23.61 8.99
C PRO A 550 -7.76 -24.33 9.76
N LEU A 551 -6.95 -25.10 9.05
CA LEU A 551 -5.84 -25.88 9.61
C LEU A 551 -4.53 -25.57 8.89
N ARG A 552 -3.44 -25.35 9.64
CA ARG A 552 -2.11 -25.19 9.04
C ARG A 552 -1.60 -26.52 8.48
N ILE A 553 -1.23 -26.51 7.20
CA ILE A 553 -0.63 -27.63 6.46
C ILE A 553 0.89 -27.56 6.54
N ASP A 554 1.45 -26.39 6.27
CA ASP A 554 2.90 -26.18 6.20
C ASP A 554 3.29 -24.74 6.57
N GLN A 555 4.58 -24.50 6.80
CA GLN A 555 5.13 -23.20 7.15
C GLN A 555 6.56 -23.03 6.62
N VAL A 556 6.97 -21.80 6.38
CA VAL A 556 8.34 -21.44 5.98
C VAL A 556 8.82 -20.20 6.74
N ILE A 557 10.13 -20.04 6.80
CA ILE A 557 10.83 -18.81 7.17
C ILE A 557 11.76 -18.43 6.04
N ASP A 558 12.03 -17.14 5.89
CA ASP A 558 12.95 -16.61 4.90
C ASP A 558 13.89 -15.62 5.62
N PRO A 559 15.19 -15.92 5.73
CA PRO A 559 16.16 -15.03 6.37
C PRO A 559 16.30 -13.66 5.69
N GLY A 560 15.84 -13.54 4.44
CA GLY A 560 15.82 -12.30 3.69
C GLY A 560 14.59 -11.44 3.94
N PHE A 561 13.58 -11.93 4.69
CA PHE A 561 12.37 -11.16 4.99
C PHE A 561 12.51 -10.48 6.35
N ALA A 562 11.94 -9.30 6.52
CA ALA A 562 11.75 -8.66 7.83
C ALA A 562 10.34 -8.92 8.38
N TYR A 563 9.34 -8.85 7.49
CA TYR A 563 7.94 -8.98 7.84
C TYR A 563 7.15 -9.53 6.66
N TRP A 564 6.53 -10.70 6.84
CA TRP A 564 5.75 -11.30 5.76
C TRP A 564 4.45 -10.54 5.55
N HIS A 565 4.28 -10.06 4.33
CA HIS A 565 3.33 -9.00 4.04
C HIS A 565 2.09 -9.51 3.32
N SER A 566 2.27 -10.17 2.16
CA SER A 566 1.16 -10.74 1.39
C SER A 566 1.50 -12.05 0.68
N ALA A 567 0.46 -12.70 0.13
CA ALA A 567 0.59 -13.97 -0.57
C ALA A 567 -0.30 -14.01 -1.84
N THR A 568 0.18 -14.63 -2.92
CA THR A 568 -0.61 -14.81 -4.16
C THR A 568 -0.33 -16.17 -4.79
N PHE A 569 -1.37 -16.98 -5.04
CA PHE A 569 -1.24 -18.25 -5.75
C PHE A 569 -1.20 -18.07 -7.26
N ASN A 570 -0.61 -19.02 -7.98
CA ASN A 570 -0.89 -19.17 -9.40
C ASN A 570 -2.29 -19.78 -9.65
N ASN A 571 -2.77 -19.76 -10.89
CA ASN A 571 -4.16 -20.15 -11.23
C ASN A 571 -4.48 -21.62 -10.90
N ASP A 572 -3.46 -22.48 -10.88
CA ASP A 572 -3.60 -23.91 -10.57
C ASP A 572 -3.41 -24.23 -9.07
N GLY A 573 -3.10 -23.24 -8.23
CA GLY A 573 -2.82 -23.44 -6.80
C GLY A 573 -1.60 -24.32 -6.52
N THR A 574 -0.66 -24.38 -7.46
CA THR A 574 0.58 -25.19 -7.38
C THR A 574 1.81 -24.37 -7.00
N LYS A 575 1.67 -23.05 -6.93
CA LYS A 575 2.72 -22.11 -6.57
C LYS A 575 2.12 -21.00 -5.72
N VAL A 576 2.94 -20.40 -4.86
CA VAL A 576 2.61 -19.20 -4.09
C VAL A 576 3.79 -18.24 -4.08
N ILE A 577 3.47 -16.96 -4.21
CA ILE A 577 4.38 -15.84 -4.07
C ILE A 577 4.13 -15.26 -2.68
N PHE A 578 5.18 -15.00 -1.92
CA PHE A 578 5.11 -14.22 -0.68
C PHE A 578 5.93 -12.94 -0.81
N THR A 579 5.50 -11.87 -0.16
CA THR A 579 6.13 -10.54 -0.21
C THR A 579 6.63 -10.11 1.16
N ASP A 580 7.58 -9.17 1.19
CA ASP A 580 8.22 -8.64 2.40
C ASP A 580 7.91 -7.15 2.57
N GLU A 581 7.54 -6.73 3.78
CA GLU A 581 7.29 -5.34 4.16
C GLU A 581 8.54 -4.70 4.77
N TRP A 582 9.67 -4.81 4.07
CA TRP A 582 10.92 -4.28 4.58
C TRP A 582 10.83 -2.76 4.75
N GLY A 583 11.11 -2.28 5.97
CA GLY A 583 10.97 -0.86 6.28
C GLY A 583 9.56 -0.42 6.68
N GLY A 584 8.60 -1.36 6.85
CA GLY A 584 7.27 -1.08 7.41
C GLY A 584 6.41 -0.15 6.56
N GLY A 585 6.56 -0.21 5.23
CA GLY A 585 5.78 0.59 4.28
C GLY A 585 6.20 2.06 4.17
N GLY A 586 6.80 2.64 5.20
CA GLY A 586 7.12 4.07 5.25
C GLY A 586 8.57 4.44 4.97
N ARG A 587 9.54 3.53 5.17
CA ARG A 587 10.98 3.84 5.11
C ARG A 587 11.56 3.77 3.70
N PRO A 588 12.65 4.51 3.42
CA PRO A 588 13.31 4.43 2.13
C PRO A 588 14.11 3.16 2.01
N ARG A 589 13.81 2.37 0.98
CA ARG A 589 14.32 1.01 0.77
C ARG A 589 14.47 0.74 -0.72
N CYS A 590 15.04 -0.41 -1.08
CA CYS A 590 15.33 -0.77 -2.47
C CYS A 590 16.39 0.13 -3.12
N ARG A 591 17.29 0.69 -2.31
CA ARG A 591 18.36 1.58 -2.76
C ARG A 591 19.47 0.79 -3.43
N ALA A 592 20.34 1.47 -4.15
CA ALA A 592 21.44 0.82 -4.87
C ALA A 592 22.45 0.10 -3.94
N SER A 593 22.54 0.53 -2.68
CA SER A 593 23.36 -0.08 -1.61
C SER A 593 22.68 -1.27 -0.93
N ASP A 594 21.36 -1.37 -1.03
CA ASP A 594 20.58 -2.39 -0.33
C ASP A 594 20.74 -3.79 -0.99
N PRO A 595 20.76 -4.88 -0.21
CA PRO A 595 20.78 -6.23 -0.76
C PRO A 595 19.55 -6.53 -1.65
N MET A 596 19.77 -7.20 -2.77
CA MET A 596 18.68 -7.61 -3.69
C MET A 596 17.77 -8.69 -3.12
N THR A 597 18.16 -9.33 -2.01
CA THR A 597 17.39 -10.36 -1.32
C THR A 597 16.53 -9.80 -0.17
N TRP A 598 16.69 -8.53 0.19
CA TRP A 598 15.91 -7.88 1.25
C TRP A 598 14.74 -7.11 0.63
N GLY A 599 13.53 -7.19 1.18
CA GLY A 599 12.34 -6.57 0.56
C GLY A 599 12.01 -7.19 -0.81
N ALA A 600 12.38 -8.45 -1.04
CA ALA A 600 12.16 -9.16 -2.30
C ALA A 600 10.97 -10.10 -2.17
N ASP A 601 10.25 -10.34 -3.25
CA ASP A 601 9.28 -11.43 -3.33
C ASP A 601 9.99 -12.78 -3.29
N ALA A 602 9.38 -13.78 -2.66
CA ALA A 602 9.85 -15.16 -2.64
C ALA A 602 8.84 -16.11 -3.30
N PHE A 603 9.32 -16.90 -4.28
CA PHE A 603 8.51 -17.86 -5.03
C PHE A 603 8.67 -19.26 -4.45
N TYR A 604 7.55 -19.90 -4.17
CA TYR A 604 7.48 -21.27 -3.69
C TYR A 604 6.62 -22.13 -4.61
N ASP A 605 7.07 -23.36 -4.88
CA ASP A 605 6.20 -24.40 -5.44
C ASP A 605 5.54 -25.18 -4.30
N ILE A 606 4.31 -25.64 -4.52
CA ILE A 606 3.58 -26.49 -3.58
C ILE A 606 3.70 -27.94 -4.06
N VAL A 607 4.54 -28.73 -3.40
CA VAL A 607 4.82 -30.13 -3.74
C VAL A 607 4.38 -31.02 -2.59
N ASP A 608 3.42 -31.91 -2.84
CA ASP A 608 2.85 -32.80 -1.82
C ASP A 608 2.36 -32.05 -0.55
N GLY A 609 1.85 -30.83 -0.72
CA GLY A 609 1.36 -29.98 0.36
C GLY A 609 2.47 -29.21 1.11
N GLN A 610 3.71 -29.23 0.62
CA GLN A 610 4.85 -28.52 1.21
C GLN A 610 5.33 -27.37 0.33
N LEU A 611 5.75 -26.29 0.96
CA LEU A 611 6.31 -25.10 0.33
C LEU A 611 7.81 -25.32 0.02
N GLU A 612 8.15 -25.43 -1.26
CA GLU A 612 9.52 -25.54 -1.73
C GLU A 612 10.00 -24.22 -2.34
N PHE A 613 10.93 -23.55 -1.67
CA PHE A 613 11.55 -22.31 -2.17
C PHE A 613 12.21 -22.51 -3.55
N ARG A 614 12.04 -21.53 -4.44
CA ARG A 614 12.60 -21.54 -5.80
C ARG A 614 13.52 -20.36 -6.08
N SER A 615 13.06 -19.13 -5.88
CA SER A 615 13.85 -17.92 -6.14
C SER A 615 13.26 -16.69 -5.48
N HIS A 616 14.07 -15.63 -5.41
CA HIS A 616 13.61 -14.28 -5.11
C HIS A 616 13.44 -13.43 -6.38
N TYR A 617 12.56 -12.44 -6.31
CA TYR A 617 12.43 -11.36 -7.29
C TYR A 617 12.35 -10.02 -6.56
N LYS A 618 13.03 -9.00 -7.07
CA LYS A 618 12.92 -7.63 -6.58
C LYS A 618 12.94 -6.69 -7.78
N LEU A 619 12.26 -5.56 -7.68
CA LEU A 619 12.25 -4.54 -8.74
C LEU A 619 13.69 -4.15 -9.10
N SER A 620 13.96 -3.93 -10.40
CA SER A 620 15.34 -3.71 -10.88
C SER A 620 15.82 -2.27 -10.77
N ALA A 621 14.91 -1.32 -10.58
CA ALA A 621 15.23 0.09 -10.41
C ALA A 621 15.57 0.39 -8.95
N PRO A 622 16.79 0.84 -8.64
CA PRO A 622 17.07 1.37 -7.32
C PRO A 622 16.26 2.63 -7.06
N GLN A 623 15.78 2.77 -5.83
CA GLN A 623 15.01 3.92 -5.34
C GLN A 623 15.92 4.89 -4.56
N THR A 624 15.47 6.14 -4.38
CA THR A 624 16.14 7.20 -3.59
C THR A 624 15.72 7.17 -2.12
N ASP A 625 16.33 8.01 -1.28
CA ASP A 625 15.91 8.14 0.13
C ASP A 625 14.57 8.89 0.31
N THR A 626 14.03 9.48 -0.76
CA THR A 626 12.69 10.09 -0.81
C THR A 626 11.58 9.14 -1.32
N GLU A 627 11.95 7.89 -1.62
CA GLU A 627 11.04 6.85 -2.12
C GLU A 627 10.91 5.71 -1.11
N ASN A 628 9.72 5.51 -0.54
CA ASN A 628 9.41 4.33 0.26
C ASN A 628 9.24 3.13 -0.68
N CYS A 629 9.79 1.97 -0.34
CA CYS A 629 9.73 0.80 -1.22
C CYS A 629 9.31 -0.47 -0.49
N VAL A 630 8.12 -0.95 -0.85
CA VAL A 630 7.53 -2.21 -0.37
C VAL A 630 6.72 -2.83 -1.50
N ALA A 631 6.88 -4.14 -1.70
CA ALA A 631 5.97 -4.90 -2.55
C ALA A 631 4.62 -5.08 -1.85
N HIS A 632 3.52 -4.73 -2.52
CA HIS A 632 2.17 -4.85 -1.96
C HIS A 632 1.22 -5.54 -2.96
N ASN A 633 0.04 -5.95 -2.47
CA ASN A 633 -0.96 -6.80 -3.12
C ASN A 633 -1.08 -6.66 -4.64
N GLY A 634 -1.16 -7.83 -5.28
CA GLY A 634 -1.22 -8.00 -6.72
C GLY A 634 -2.14 -9.14 -7.12
N SER A 635 -2.48 -9.23 -8.41
CA SER A 635 -3.33 -10.30 -8.94
C SER A 635 -2.78 -10.95 -10.20
N LEU A 636 -3.34 -12.11 -10.54
CA LEU A 636 -2.98 -12.81 -11.77
C LEU A 636 -3.51 -12.07 -12.99
N ILE A 637 -2.68 -12.00 -14.03
CA ILE A 637 -3.14 -11.77 -15.41
C ILE A 637 -3.40 -13.17 -16.01
N PRO A 638 -4.66 -13.59 -16.20
CA PRO A 638 -5.01 -14.97 -16.47
C PRO A 638 -4.79 -15.33 -17.95
N VAL A 639 -3.53 -15.34 -18.39
CA VAL A 639 -3.16 -15.81 -19.73
C VAL A 639 -3.18 -17.36 -19.75
N PRO A 640 -3.93 -18.01 -20.67
CA PRO A 640 -4.01 -19.46 -20.70
C PRO A 640 -2.63 -20.13 -20.76
N GLY A 641 -2.34 -21.01 -19.81
CA GLY A 641 -1.08 -21.78 -19.76
C GLY A 641 0.17 -20.97 -19.40
N ARG A 642 0.03 -19.81 -18.77
CA ARG A 642 1.11 -19.02 -18.17
C ARG A 642 0.72 -18.55 -16.79
N ASP A 643 1.72 -18.41 -15.93
CA ASP A 643 1.58 -17.77 -14.63
C ASP A 643 2.18 -16.37 -14.74
N ILE A 644 1.32 -15.36 -14.82
CA ILE A 644 1.71 -13.95 -14.89
C ILE A 644 0.96 -13.22 -13.79
N PHE A 645 1.64 -12.37 -13.04
CA PHE A 645 1.01 -11.51 -12.05
C PHE A 645 1.37 -10.05 -12.29
N VAL A 646 0.51 -9.17 -11.78
CA VAL A 646 0.76 -7.74 -11.67
C VAL A 646 0.79 -7.38 -10.20
N GLN A 647 1.73 -6.54 -9.79
CA GLN A 647 1.98 -6.18 -8.40
C GLN A 647 2.34 -4.71 -8.28
N ALA A 648 1.97 -4.14 -7.13
CA ALA A 648 2.32 -2.80 -6.73
C ALA A 648 3.64 -2.80 -5.97
N TRP A 649 4.48 -1.80 -6.25
CA TRP A 649 5.60 -1.39 -5.41
C TRP A 649 5.31 0.02 -4.92
N TYR A 650 5.38 0.24 -3.61
CA TYR A 650 5.32 1.59 -3.05
C TYR A 650 6.47 2.39 -3.66
N GLN A 651 6.13 3.60 -4.13
CA GLN A 651 6.86 4.50 -5.05
C GLN A 651 7.65 3.90 -6.24
N GLY A 652 8.00 2.61 -6.30
CA GLY A 652 8.63 1.92 -7.43
C GLY A 652 7.66 1.40 -8.50
N GLY A 653 6.39 1.78 -8.40
CA GLY A 653 5.42 1.68 -9.47
C GLY A 653 4.67 0.34 -9.57
N VAL A 654 4.42 -0.10 -10.80
CA VAL A 654 3.69 -1.32 -11.15
C VAL A 654 4.63 -2.25 -11.91
N SER A 655 4.72 -3.51 -11.48
CA SER A 655 5.48 -4.55 -12.18
C SER A 655 4.57 -5.66 -12.66
N VAL A 656 4.73 -6.09 -13.91
CA VAL A 656 4.11 -7.29 -14.48
C VAL A 656 5.19 -8.33 -14.69
N VAL A 657 5.05 -9.49 -14.04
CA VAL A 657 6.09 -10.51 -13.96
C VAL A 657 5.55 -11.85 -14.43
N ASP A 658 6.26 -12.49 -15.37
CA ASP A 658 6.03 -13.87 -15.77
C ASP A 658 6.84 -14.80 -14.86
N PHE A 659 6.13 -15.61 -14.08
CA PHE A 659 6.67 -16.62 -13.16
C PHE A 659 6.21 -18.04 -13.51
N THR A 660 5.84 -18.24 -14.79
CA THR A 660 5.55 -19.58 -15.32
C THR A 660 6.72 -20.54 -15.02
N ASP A 661 7.95 -20.01 -14.98
CA ASP A 661 9.11 -20.66 -14.39
C ASP A 661 9.42 -20.01 -13.03
N SER A 662 8.98 -20.64 -11.93
CA SER A 662 9.13 -20.11 -10.57
C SER A 662 10.58 -20.00 -10.10
N SER A 663 11.54 -20.59 -10.83
CA SER A 663 12.98 -20.46 -10.55
C SER A 663 13.63 -19.30 -11.29
N ASN A 664 12.92 -18.66 -12.22
CA ASN A 664 13.43 -17.53 -13.01
C ASN A 664 12.26 -16.61 -13.42
N PRO A 665 11.66 -15.88 -12.46
CA PRO A 665 10.68 -14.84 -12.76
C PRO A 665 11.30 -13.74 -13.61
N VAL A 666 10.52 -13.18 -14.54
CA VAL A 666 10.97 -12.14 -15.47
C VAL A 666 9.95 -11.01 -15.52
N GLU A 667 10.39 -9.78 -15.24
CA GLU A 667 9.60 -8.57 -15.49
C GLU A 667 9.38 -8.40 -17.00
N ILE A 668 8.13 -8.34 -17.43
CA ILE A 668 7.75 -8.23 -18.84
C ILE A 668 7.09 -6.89 -19.17
N ALA A 669 6.63 -6.15 -18.17
CA ALA A 669 6.09 -4.81 -18.31
C ALA A 669 6.19 -4.05 -16.98
N PHE A 670 6.35 -2.72 -17.04
CA PHE A 670 6.31 -1.87 -15.85
C PHE A 670 5.78 -0.48 -16.17
N PHE A 671 5.32 0.22 -15.14
CA PHE A 671 5.04 1.65 -15.14
C PHE A 671 5.52 2.22 -13.81
N ASP A 672 6.20 3.37 -13.84
CA ASP A 672 6.71 4.00 -12.64
C ASP A 672 6.67 5.53 -12.74
N ARG A 673 6.61 6.20 -11.59
CA ARG A 673 6.70 7.66 -11.46
C ARG A 673 7.83 8.02 -10.51
N GLY A 674 8.47 9.15 -10.75
CA GLY A 674 9.42 9.70 -9.80
C GLY A 674 8.77 10.01 -8.44
N PRO A 675 9.62 10.32 -7.44
CA PRO A 675 9.19 10.50 -6.06
C PRO A 675 8.08 11.56 -5.95
N LEU A 676 7.25 11.44 -4.93
CA LEU A 676 6.17 12.41 -4.70
C LEU A 676 6.72 13.83 -4.49
N ASP A 677 7.83 13.94 -3.76
CA ASP A 677 8.50 15.19 -3.40
C ASP A 677 10.02 15.09 -3.64
N GLU A 678 10.66 16.23 -3.89
CA GLU A 678 12.11 16.29 -4.18
C GLU A 678 12.98 16.11 -2.93
N GLU A 679 12.49 16.53 -1.76
CA GLU A 679 13.29 16.72 -0.55
C GLU A 679 12.83 15.83 0.60
N GLU A 680 11.54 15.47 0.65
CA GLU A 680 10.96 14.73 1.77
C GLU A 680 10.41 13.38 1.35
N LEU A 681 10.67 12.36 2.17
CA LEU A 681 10.04 11.05 2.03
C LEU A 681 8.58 11.14 2.47
N ILE A 682 7.67 10.98 1.51
CA ILE A 682 6.24 10.93 1.77
C ILE A 682 5.69 9.62 1.23
N THR A 683 4.99 8.86 2.09
CA THR A 683 4.40 7.58 1.71
C THR A 683 3.46 7.74 0.51
N ALA A 684 3.84 7.17 -0.62
CA ALA A 684 3.12 7.28 -1.88
C ALA A 684 3.32 6.05 -2.77
N GLY A 685 2.91 6.13 -4.03
CA GLY A 685 2.97 5.02 -4.98
C GLY A 685 1.74 4.13 -4.87
N TYR A 686 1.79 2.97 -5.52
CA TYR A 686 0.61 2.10 -5.61
C TYR A 686 0.44 1.29 -4.33
N TRP A 687 -0.72 1.42 -3.68
CA TRP A 687 -1.13 0.50 -2.62
C TRP A 687 -1.39 -0.89 -3.18
N SER A 688 -2.17 -0.97 -4.27
CA SER A 688 -2.50 -2.26 -4.88
C SER A 688 -2.74 -2.12 -6.37
N THR A 689 -2.52 -3.23 -7.09
CA THR A 689 -2.78 -3.29 -8.54
C THR A 689 -3.44 -4.60 -8.93
N TYR A 690 -4.54 -4.52 -9.68
CA TYR A 690 -5.34 -5.69 -10.06
C TYR A 690 -5.68 -5.71 -11.55
N TRP A 691 -5.56 -6.87 -12.17
CA TRP A 691 -6.13 -7.14 -13.49
C TRP A 691 -7.65 -7.33 -13.42
N TYR A 692 -8.39 -6.57 -14.23
CA TYR A 692 -9.83 -6.74 -14.40
C TYR A 692 -10.29 -6.35 -15.80
N GLY A 693 -11.05 -7.22 -16.47
CA GLY A 693 -11.69 -6.90 -17.75
C GLY A 693 -10.73 -6.41 -18.85
N GLY A 694 -9.50 -6.93 -18.89
CA GLY A 694 -8.50 -6.55 -19.89
C GLY A 694 -7.64 -5.34 -19.57
N HIS A 695 -7.77 -4.79 -18.36
CA HIS A 695 -7.04 -3.61 -17.89
C HIS A 695 -6.43 -3.90 -16.52
N ILE A 696 -5.43 -3.11 -16.14
CA ILE A 696 -4.87 -3.12 -14.78
C ILE A 696 -5.35 -1.85 -14.10
N TYR A 697 -5.90 -1.96 -12.90
CA TYR A 697 -6.32 -0.83 -12.08
C TYR A 697 -5.40 -0.73 -10.88
N GLY A 698 -4.89 0.45 -10.59
CA GLY A 698 -4.00 0.71 -9.46
C GLY A 698 -4.54 1.81 -8.57
N THR A 699 -4.66 1.55 -7.26
CA THR A 699 -4.89 2.60 -6.26
C THR A 699 -3.56 3.18 -5.84
N GLU A 700 -3.35 4.46 -6.14
CA GLU A 700 -2.19 5.21 -5.69
C GLU A 700 -2.52 5.87 -4.34
N ILE A 701 -1.66 5.66 -3.35
CA ILE A 701 -1.82 6.05 -1.94
C ILE A 701 -2.19 7.52 -1.79
N ALA A 702 -1.52 8.42 -2.51
CA ALA A 702 -1.61 9.88 -2.43
C ALA A 702 -2.41 10.50 -3.58
N ARG A 703 -2.24 10.03 -4.81
CA ARG A 703 -2.69 10.67 -6.06
C ARG A 703 -4.11 10.27 -6.45
N GLY A 704 -4.51 9.00 -6.33
CA GLY A 704 -5.85 8.55 -6.72
C GLY A 704 -5.91 7.18 -7.39
N LEU A 705 -6.62 7.07 -8.52
CA LEU A 705 -6.86 5.82 -9.25
C LEU A 705 -6.30 5.91 -10.66
N ASP A 706 -5.46 4.94 -11.03
CA ASP A 706 -4.94 4.80 -12.39
C ASP A 706 -5.49 3.54 -13.06
N VAL A 707 -5.62 3.62 -14.39
CA VAL A 707 -6.00 2.50 -15.26
C VAL A 707 -4.93 2.35 -16.34
N PHE A 708 -4.47 1.13 -16.54
CA PHE A 708 -3.48 0.76 -17.54
C PHE A 708 -4.01 -0.26 -18.53
N SER A 709 -3.44 -0.24 -19.74
CA SER A 709 -3.56 -1.32 -20.71
C SER A 709 -2.20 -1.93 -20.98
N LEU A 710 -2.17 -3.26 -21.04
CA LEU A 710 -0.99 -4.02 -21.44
C LEU A 710 -0.84 -4.00 -22.97
N GLU A 711 0.36 -3.72 -23.47
CA GLU A 711 0.66 -3.66 -24.89
C GLU A 711 1.29 -4.98 -25.39
N PRO A 712 0.95 -5.43 -26.62
CA PRO A 712 1.65 -6.56 -27.24
C PRO A 712 3.14 -6.28 -27.39
N SER A 713 3.97 -7.25 -27.03
CA SER A 713 5.43 -7.17 -27.06
C SER A 713 6.05 -8.51 -27.46
N ASP A 714 7.38 -8.60 -27.40
CA ASP A 714 8.09 -9.87 -27.58
C ASP A 714 7.76 -10.88 -26.46
N PHE A 715 7.30 -10.41 -25.30
CA PHE A 715 6.98 -11.24 -24.13
C PHE A 715 5.52 -11.73 -24.12
N ILE A 716 4.59 -10.95 -24.68
CA ILE A 716 3.16 -11.27 -24.66
C ILE A 716 2.47 -10.81 -25.95
N THR A 717 1.67 -11.68 -26.57
CA THR A 717 0.99 -11.36 -27.83
C THR A 717 -0.40 -10.74 -27.60
N ALA A 718 -0.94 -10.11 -28.66
CA ALA A 718 -2.31 -9.59 -28.64
C ALA A 718 -3.37 -10.69 -28.38
N ASN A 719 -3.14 -11.93 -28.84
CA ASN A 719 -4.07 -13.03 -28.55
C ASN A 719 -3.99 -13.48 -27.09
N GLU A 720 -2.81 -13.46 -26.48
CA GLU A 720 -2.64 -13.76 -25.04
C GLU A 720 -3.36 -12.72 -24.18
N ILE A 721 -3.18 -11.43 -24.49
CA ILE A 721 -3.89 -10.33 -23.82
C ILE A 721 -5.40 -10.51 -24.01
N ALA A 722 -5.86 -10.71 -25.25
CA ALA A 722 -7.28 -10.86 -25.54
C ALA A 722 -7.91 -12.10 -24.87
N ALA A 723 -7.17 -13.20 -24.73
CA ALA A 723 -7.62 -14.39 -24.01
C ALA A 723 -7.70 -14.15 -22.49
N ALA A 724 -6.75 -13.40 -21.91
CA ALA A 724 -6.80 -12.99 -20.50
C ALA A 724 -7.91 -11.96 -20.20
N SER A 725 -8.39 -11.25 -21.22
CA SER A 725 -9.49 -10.29 -21.12
C SER A 725 -10.88 -10.93 -21.23
N LEU A 726 -10.98 -12.25 -21.46
CA LEU A 726 -12.27 -12.95 -21.50
C LEU A 726 -12.84 -12.97 -20.07
N LYS A 727 -13.96 -12.26 -19.88
CA LYS A 727 -14.60 -12.06 -18.58
C LYS A 727 -16.00 -12.69 -18.56
N ASP A 728 -16.35 -13.30 -17.43
CA ASP A 728 -17.73 -13.62 -17.10
C ASP A 728 -18.48 -12.36 -16.66
N ALA A 729 -19.68 -12.15 -17.20
CA ALA A 729 -20.46 -10.93 -16.99
C ALA A 729 -20.76 -10.65 -15.49
N ASP A 730 -20.83 -11.69 -14.67
CA ASP A 730 -21.17 -11.62 -13.24
C ASP A 730 -19.93 -11.79 -12.32
N LEU A 731 -18.71 -11.63 -12.85
CA LEU A 731 -17.48 -11.82 -12.09
C LEU A 731 -17.29 -10.75 -11.00
N THR A 732 -17.21 -11.21 -9.75
CA THR A 732 -16.76 -10.41 -8.59
C THR A 732 -15.34 -10.81 -8.24
N VAL A 733 -14.46 -9.82 -8.05
CA VAL A 733 -13.06 -10.01 -7.67
C VAL A 733 -12.81 -9.20 -6.41
N ASN A 734 -12.43 -9.88 -5.32
CA ASN A 734 -12.03 -9.26 -4.07
C ASN A 734 -10.51 -9.38 -3.92
N ALA A 735 -9.90 -8.38 -3.29
CA ALA A 735 -8.53 -8.50 -2.79
C ALA A 735 -8.36 -9.80 -1.97
N GLN A 736 -7.21 -10.45 -2.13
CA GLN A 736 -6.83 -11.66 -1.38
C GLN A 736 -7.81 -12.85 -1.51
N THR A 737 -8.78 -12.81 -2.43
CA THR A 737 -9.70 -13.93 -2.70
C THR A 737 -9.52 -14.38 -4.15
N GLN A 738 -8.94 -15.56 -4.34
CA GLN A 738 -8.64 -16.10 -5.67
C GLN A 738 -9.69 -17.11 -6.14
N GLN A 739 -10.02 -17.00 -7.43
CA GLN A 739 -10.87 -17.95 -8.16
C GLN A 739 -10.06 -18.57 -9.29
N GLN A 740 -10.33 -19.83 -9.60
CA GLN A 740 -9.71 -20.52 -10.72
C GLN A 740 -10.31 -20.00 -12.00
N VAL A 741 -9.47 -19.40 -12.84
CA VAL A 741 -9.90 -18.95 -14.16
C VAL A 741 -9.93 -20.14 -15.11
N MET A 742 -11.09 -20.35 -15.71
CA MET A 742 -11.32 -21.33 -16.76
C MET A 742 -11.59 -20.60 -18.08
N TRP A 743 -10.86 -20.94 -19.14
CA TRP A 743 -11.02 -20.30 -20.43
C TRP A 743 -12.04 -21.03 -21.32
N PRO A 744 -12.91 -20.32 -22.04
CA PRO A 744 -13.85 -20.95 -22.96
C PRO A 744 -13.14 -21.47 -24.22
N ASP A 745 -13.75 -22.47 -24.87
CA ASP A 745 -13.23 -23.04 -26.11
C ASP A 745 -13.53 -22.11 -27.30
N VAL A 746 -12.74 -21.05 -27.47
CA VAL A 746 -12.92 -20.04 -28.52
C VAL A 746 -11.63 -19.82 -29.31
N PRO A 747 -11.71 -19.35 -30.57
CA PRO A 747 -10.54 -19.20 -31.43
C PRO A 747 -9.39 -18.39 -30.84
N VAL A 748 -9.67 -17.33 -30.08
CA VAL A 748 -8.62 -16.49 -29.47
C VAL A 748 -7.78 -17.25 -28.43
N VAL A 749 -8.38 -18.17 -27.67
CA VAL A 749 -7.67 -19.02 -26.68
C VAL A 749 -6.76 -20.01 -27.41
N ALA A 750 -7.26 -20.63 -28.49
CA ALA A 750 -6.43 -21.50 -29.33
C ALA A 750 -5.24 -20.73 -29.94
N ARG A 751 -5.45 -19.49 -30.38
CA ARG A 751 -4.36 -18.64 -30.89
C ARG A 751 -3.36 -18.26 -29.81
N ALA A 752 -3.79 -18.02 -28.57
CA ALA A 752 -2.89 -17.75 -27.45
C ALA A 752 -1.91 -18.92 -27.21
N TYR A 753 -2.40 -20.16 -27.17
CA TYR A 753 -1.52 -21.34 -27.07
C TYR A 753 -0.60 -21.48 -28.30
N MET A 754 -1.13 -21.27 -29.51
CA MET A 754 -0.35 -21.32 -30.74
C MET A 754 0.78 -20.28 -30.76
N ASP A 755 0.52 -19.06 -30.32
CA ASP A 755 1.50 -17.98 -30.21
C ASP A 755 2.62 -18.34 -29.22
N GLN A 756 2.27 -18.95 -28.09
CA GLN A 756 3.25 -19.44 -27.11
C GLN A 756 4.15 -20.56 -27.68
N LEU A 757 3.57 -21.49 -28.45
CA LEU A 757 4.30 -22.55 -29.13
C LEU A 757 5.21 -21.99 -30.23
N GLN A 758 4.76 -20.97 -30.95
CA GLN A 758 5.53 -20.29 -31.98
C GLN A 758 6.70 -19.51 -31.37
N ARG A 759 6.48 -18.76 -30.28
CA ARG A 759 7.53 -18.05 -29.54
C ARG A 759 8.60 -18.99 -29.01
N SER A 760 8.21 -20.20 -28.62
CA SER A 760 9.15 -21.26 -28.21
C SER A 760 9.77 -22.03 -29.38
N ASN A 761 9.43 -21.67 -30.64
CA ASN A 761 9.86 -22.32 -31.88
C ASN A 761 9.66 -23.85 -31.90
N VAL A 762 8.56 -24.31 -31.30
CA VAL A 762 8.25 -25.75 -31.20
C VAL A 762 7.19 -26.22 -32.20
N ILE A 763 6.36 -25.34 -32.74
CA ILE A 763 5.34 -25.64 -33.76
C ILE A 763 5.81 -25.27 -35.17
N ALA A 764 5.49 -26.07 -36.18
CA ALA A 764 5.93 -25.79 -37.54
C ALA A 764 5.07 -24.69 -38.19
N GLY A 765 5.70 -23.77 -38.94
CA GLY A 765 4.98 -22.67 -39.60
C GLY A 765 3.88 -23.12 -40.58
N GLY A 766 3.98 -24.33 -41.15
CA GLY A 766 2.92 -24.90 -41.99
C GLY A 766 1.65 -25.23 -41.20
N GLN A 767 1.80 -25.70 -39.95
CA GLN A 767 0.69 -26.01 -39.04
C GLN A 767 0.04 -24.73 -38.54
N VAL A 768 0.85 -23.73 -38.18
CA VAL A 768 0.35 -22.39 -37.81
C VAL A 768 -0.54 -21.81 -38.91
N LEU A 769 -0.17 -21.96 -40.19
CA LEU A 769 -0.99 -21.48 -41.30
C LEU A 769 -2.32 -22.23 -41.43
N GLN A 770 -2.30 -23.55 -41.24
CA GLN A 770 -3.49 -24.39 -41.25
C GLN A 770 -4.45 -24.03 -40.10
N LEU A 771 -3.92 -23.96 -38.88
CA LEU A 771 -4.65 -23.57 -37.68
C LEU A 771 -5.30 -22.19 -37.84
N ASN A 772 -4.54 -21.16 -38.24
CA ASN A 772 -5.10 -19.83 -38.46
C ASN A 772 -6.24 -19.84 -39.49
N THR A 773 -6.09 -20.59 -40.58
CA THR A 773 -7.13 -20.67 -41.64
C THR A 773 -8.43 -21.29 -41.11
N ALA A 774 -8.32 -22.34 -40.28
CA ALA A 774 -9.48 -22.99 -39.68
C ALA A 774 -10.12 -22.11 -38.59
N LEU A 775 -9.30 -21.48 -37.73
CA LEU A 775 -9.74 -20.61 -36.65
C LEU A 775 -10.42 -19.32 -37.17
N ASP A 776 -9.92 -18.72 -38.26
CA ASP A 776 -10.55 -17.56 -38.92
C ASP A 776 -11.98 -17.92 -39.40
N GLN A 777 -12.15 -19.11 -39.97
CA GLN A 777 -13.47 -19.58 -40.41
C GLN A 777 -14.39 -19.89 -39.23
N ALA A 778 -13.84 -20.51 -38.17
CA ALA A 778 -14.58 -20.84 -36.96
C ALA A 778 -15.10 -19.57 -36.27
N GLU A 779 -14.26 -18.55 -36.15
CA GLU A 779 -14.63 -17.26 -35.56
C GLU A 779 -15.80 -16.58 -36.30
N GLY A 780 -15.77 -16.58 -37.64
CA GLY A 780 -16.88 -16.05 -38.45
C GLY A 780 -18.19 -16.84 -38.30
N LEU A 781 -18.11 -18.15 -38.08
CA LEU A 781 -19.28 -19.02 -37.90
C LEU A 781 -19.86 -18.91 -36.49
N LEU A 782 -19.02 -18.90 -35.44
CA LEU A 782 -19.43 -18.75 -34.06
C LEU A 782 -20.07 -17.37 -33.81
N SER A 783 -19.48 -16.30 -34.34
CA SER A 783 -20.05 -14.95 -34.24
C SER A 783 -21.41 -14.79 -34.94
N SER A 784 -21.69 -15.64 -35.95
CA SER A 784 -22.99 -15.69 -36.63
C SER A 784 -23.90 -16.81 -36.13
N ASN A 785 -23.53 -17.50 -35.04
CA ASN A 785 -24.23 -18.63 -34.45
C ASN A 785 -24.64 -19.69 -35.49
N SER A 786 -23.70 -20.02 -36.39
CA SER A 786 -23.88 -20.93 -37.52
C SER A 786 -23.03 -22.18 -37.37
N SER A 787 -23.59 -23.34 -37.70
CA SER A 787 -22.87 -24.62 -37.66
C SER A 787 -22.25 -24.98 -39.02
N ASN A 788 -21.14 -25.73 -38.98
CA ASN A 788 -20.47 -26.26 -40.16
C ASN A 788 -19.74 -27.56 -39.80
N SER A 789 -20.39 -28.69 -40.07
CA SER A 789 -19.84 -30.01 -39.79
C SER A 789 -18.56 -30.34 -40.57
N GLY A 790 -18.34 -29.71 -41.72
CA GLY A 790 -17.10 -29.87 -42.49
C GLY A 790 -15.91 -29.26 -41.75
N LEU A 791 -16.07 -28.04 -41.26
CA LEU A 791 -15.04 -27.35 -40.48
C LEU A 791 -14.86 -27.98 -39.10
N ALA A 792 -15.94 -28.45 -38.46
CA ALA A 792 -15.84 -29.18 -37.19
C ALA A 792 -14.95 -30.43 -37.32
N ASN A 793 -15.13 -31.23 -38.38
CA ASN A 793 -14.27 -32.39 -38.62
C ASN A 793 -12.82 -31.99 -38.94
N GLU A 794 -12.60 -30.88 -39.66
CA GLU A 794 -11.25 -30.36 -39.92
C GLU A 794 -10.55 -29.93 -38.61
N LEU A 795 -11.27 -29.30 -37.69
CA LEU A 795 -10.76 -28.92 -36.38
C LEU A 795 -10.46 -30.16 -35.50
N ASP A 796 -11.30 -31.19 -35.54
CA ASP A 796 -11.02 -32.47 -34.86
C ASP A 796 -9.72 -33.12 -35.41
N GLU A 797 -9.54 -33.16 -36.74
CA GLU A 797 -8.32 -33.70 -37.35
C GLU A 797 -7.07 -32.89 -36.97
N LEU A 798 -7.20 -31.56 -36.85
CA LEU A 798 -6.13 -30.69 -36.35
C LEU A 798 -5.86 -30.92 -34.86
N ALA A 799 -6.90 -31.14 -34.05
CA ALA A 799 -6.76 -31.44 -32.63
C ALA A 799 -6.01 -32.76 -32.39
N GLU A 800 -6.40 -33.84 -33.08
CA GLU A 800 -5.70 -35.13 -33.04
C GLU A 800 -4.21 -34.97 -33.40
N ALA A 801 -3.90 -34.16 -34.42
CA ALA A 801 -2.52 -33.88 -34.80
C ALA A 801 -1.74 -33.11 -33.73
N MET A 802 -2.37 -32.16 -33.02
CA MET A 802 -1.75 -31.43 -31.91
C MET A 802 -1.56 -32.34 -30.69
N GLU A 803 -2.50 -33.25 -30.42
CA GLU A 803 -2.39 -34.21 -29.33
C GLU A 803 -1.22 -35.19 -29.56
N ASP A 804 -1.13 -35.76 -30.77
CA ASP A 804 -0.05 -36.66 -31.17
C ASP A 804 1.33 -35.98 -31.01
N GLU A 805 1.47 -34.74 -31.50
CA GLU A 805 2.72 -33.99 -31.33
C GLU A 805 3.00 -33.60 -29.87
N GLY A 806 1.97 -33.32 -29.09
CA GLY A 806 2.09 -33.02 -27.67
C GLY A 806 2.60 -34.22 -26.87
N ASN A 807 2.11 -35.42 -27.19
CA ASN A 807 2.49 -36.67 -26.52
C ASN A 807 3.97 -37.05 -26.72
N ASP A 808 4.60 -36.60 -27.80
CA ASP A 808 6.04 -36.79 -28.06
C ASP A 808 6.93 -35.75 -27.33
N ARG A 809 6.34 -34.81 -26.57
CA ARG A 809 7.03 -33.70 -25.88
C ARG A 809 7.00 -33.87 -24.36
N ASN A 810 7.69 -32.97 -23.66
CA ASN A 810 7.73 -32.93 -22.20
C ASN A 810 7.48 -31.50 -21.67
N GLY A 811 7.15 -31.40 -20.38
CA GLY A 811 6.99 -30.13 -19.67
C GLY A 811 5.98 -29.19 -20.32
N ARG A 812 6.29 -27.89 -20.31
CA ARG A 812 5.41 -26.80 -20.79
C ARG A 812 4.99 -26.96 -22.25
N SER A 813 5.87 -27.43 -23.13
CA SER A 813 5.52 -27.64 -24.54
C SER A 813 4.45 -28.71 -24.70
N ARG A 814 4.54 -29.82 -23.94
CA ARG A 814 3.50 -30.86 -23.96
C ARG A 814 2.16 -30.29 -23.47
N ALA A 815 2.17 -29.62 -22.31
CA ALA A 815 0.94 -29.03 -21.75
C ALA A 815 0.24 -28.11 -22.75
N ARG A 816 0.97 -27.17 -23.37
CA ARG A 816 0.42 -26.23 -24.37
C ARG A 816 -0.16 -26.91 -25.61
N TYR A 817 0.49 -27.97 -26.12
CA TYR A 817 -0.04 -28.74 -27.26
C TYR A 817 -1.35 -29.46 -26.89
N LEU A 818 -1.40 -30.08 -25.71
CA LEU A 818 -2.60 -30.77 -25.24
C LEU A 818 -3.74 -29.79 -24.98
N SER A 819 -3.47 -28.64 -24.34
CA SER A 819 -4.48 -27.59 -24.15
C SER A 819 -4.97 -27.04 -25.48
N LEU A 820 -4.09 -26.79 -26.46
CA LEU A 820 -4.49 -26.40 -27.81
C LEU A 820 -5.39 -27.44 -28.47
N ALA A 821 -5.05 -28.73 -28.37
CA ALA A 821 -5.88 -29.82 -28.91
C ALA A 821 -7.28 -29.81 -28.27
N THR A 822 -7.37 -29.76 -26.94
CA THR A 822 -8.65 -29.72 -26.23
C THR A 822 -9.49 -28.50 -26.62
N THR A 823 -8.88 -27.32 -26.74
CA THR A 823 -9.59 -26.11 -27.19
C THR A 823 -10.13 -26.27 -28.61
N LEU A 824 -9.38 -26.88 -29.53
CA LEU A 824 -9.83 -27.14 -30.90
C LEU A 824 -11.03 -28.12 -30.94
N GLU A 825 -11.01 -29.18 -30.12
CA GLU A 825 -12.14 -30.11 -29.99
C GLU A 825 -13.40 -29.41 -29.44
N GLY A 826 -13.23 -28.52 -28.48
CA GLY A 826 -14.32 -27.72 -27.91
C GLY A 826 -14.94 -26.78 -28.95
N ILE A 827 -14.11 -26.09 -29.75
CA ILE A 827 -14.57 -25.25 -30.87
C ILE A 827 -15.31 -26.12 -31.91
N ALA A 828 -14.76 -27.28 -32.26
CA ALA A 828 -15.40 -28.22 -33.18
C ALA A 828 -16.78 -28.66 -32.65
N GLY A 829 -16.88 -28.92 -31.35
CA GLY A 829 -18.13 -29.26 -30.65
C GLY A 829 -19.20 -28.19 -30.80
N GLN A 830 -18.84 -26.91 -30.68
CA GLN A 830 -19.77 -25.79 -30.85
C GLN A 830 -20.24 -25.59 -32.31
N LEU A 831 -19.46 -26.03 -33.29
CA LEU A 831 -19.76 -25.91 -34.72
C LEU A 831 -20.58 -27.08 -35.29
N ARG A 832 -20.93 -28.08 -34.49
CA ARG A 832 -21.81 -29.20 -34.87
C ARG A 832 -23.28 -28.81 -34.69
#